data_AF-A0A1V3XMA6-F1
#
_entry.id   AF-A0A1V3XMA6-F1
#
_cell.length_a   1.000
_cell.length_b   1.000
_cell.length_c   1.000
_cell.angle_alpha   90.00
_cell.angle_beta   90.00
_cell.angle_gamma   90.00
#
_symmetry.space_group_name_H-M   'P 1'
#
loop_
_entity.id
_entity.type
_entity.pdbx_description
1 polymer ?
#
loop_
_entity_poly.entity_id
_entity_poly.type
_entity_poly.pdbx_seq_one_letter_code
_entity_poly.pdbx_strand_id
1 'polypeptide(L)'
;MLASAARLVLGQLGLDDPVTVPAAATDAELIDLVTAELGADWPRLVAPVFDAKKSVVFDDRWASAREDLVKLWLTDEGDIDADWARLSERFEGTGHVVATQATWWQGKSLAAGRQIHASLYGRIAAGAENPDPGPCSDEVAVVTGASKGSIAASVVAQLLDGGATVIATTSKLDDQRLAFYRTLYRDHARYGAVLWVVAANMASYADIDALVEWVGTEQTESLGPQSIHIKDAQTPTLLFPFAAPRVVGDLSEAGSRAEMEMKVLLWAVQRLIGGLSTIGAERDIASRLHVVLPGSPNRGMFGGDGAYGEAKSALDAVVSRWHAESSWATRVSLAHALIGWTRGTGLMGHNDAIVSAVEEAGVTTYSTDEMAALLLGLCDVESKVAAASSPIKADLTGGLAEADLDMAELAAKAREQMSSDASAVQEESAPGIIAALPSPPRAHTPAPPPDWADIDVDPADLVVIVGGAELGPYGSSRTRFEMEVDDELSAAGVLELAWTTGLIRWEDDPQPGWYDTESGELVDEAELVERYHDAVVQKVGIREFVDDGAIDPDHASPLLVSVFLDKDFSFVVSTEAEARAFVQFDPEHTVIRPVPNSADWHVIRKAGTEIRVPRKTKLSRTVGAQIPTGFDPTVWGISQDMAASIDRVALWNIIATVDAFLSAGFTPADLMRWVHPSLVANTQGTGMGGMTSMQTMYHGNLLGRNKPNDILQEVLPNVVAAHVVQSYVGSYGAMIHPVGACATAAVSVEEGVDKIRLGKAELVVAGGFDDLTLEAIIGFGDMAATADTSMMRGRGIHDSKFSRPNDRRRLGFVEAQGGGTILLARGDLALKMGLPVLAVVAYAQSFADGVHTSIPAPGIGALGAGRGGRDSVLARSLAKLGVGADDIAVISKHDTSTLANDPNETELHERLADALGRSEGAPLFVVSQKSLTGHAKGGAAVFQMMGLCQILRDGVIPPNRSLDCVDDDLASSAHFVWVRETLRLGGKFPLKAGLVTSLGFGHVSGLIALVHPQAFIASLDAAQRADYQRRADARLLAGRRRLAAAIAGGTPMYERPADRRFDHHQPEKPQEAAMLLNPVARLGDGEAFIG
;
A
#
# COMPACT_ATOMS: atom_id res chain seq x y z
N MET A 1 -8.03 -64.38 -26.87
CA MET A 1 -8.41 -64.09 -25.47
C MET A 1 -8.71 -62.61 -25.24
N LEU A 2 -7.87 -61.65 -25.65
CA LEU A 2 -8.17 -60.21 -25.49
C LEU A 2 -9.48 -59.78 -26.20
N ALA A 3 -9.69 -60.21 -27.45
CA ALA A 3 -10.89 -59.84 -28.21
C ALA A 3 -12.19 -60.47 -27.68
N SER A 4 -12.13 -61.64 -27.06
CA SER A 4 -13.30 -62.28 -26.44
C SER A 4 -13.64 -61.66 -25.09
N ALA A 5 -12.62 -61.28 -24.31
CA ALA A 5 -12.80 -60.56 -23.05
C ALA A 5 -13.34 -59.14 -23.31
N ALA A 6 -12.82 -58.43 -24.32
CA ALA A 6 -13.31 -57.11 -24.71
C ALA A 6 -14.78 -57.15 -25.16
N ARG A 7 -15.19 -58.13 -25.99
CA ARG A 7 -16.59 -58.25 -26.44
C ARG A 7 -17.57 -58.61 -25.32
N LEU A 8 -17.14 -59.40 -24.33
CA LEU A 8 -17.98 -59.74 -23.18
C LEU A 8 -18.17 -58.54 -22.24
N VAL A 9 -17.11 -57.76 -22.03
CA VAL A 9 -17.14 -56.56 -21.15
C VAL A 9 -17.86 -55.39 -21.83
N LEU A 10 -17.67 -55.18 -23.14
CA LEU A 10 -18.37 -54.13 -23.90
C LEU A 10 -19.88 -54.39 -23.99
N GLY A 11 -20.29 -55.64 -24.28
CA GLY A 11 -21.71 -56.02 -24.34
C GLY A 11 -22.45 -56.01 -22.99
N GLN A 12 -21.73 -55.99 -21.85
CA GLN A 12 -22.32 -55.85 -20.51
C GLN A 12 -22.43 -54.40 -20.02
N LEU A 13 -21.70 -53.46 -20.64
CA LEU A 13 -21.67 -52.05 -20.26
C LEU A 13 -22.63 -51.17 -21.08
N GLY A 14 -23.17 -51.67 -22.21
CA GLY A 14 -24.17 -50.97 -23.00
C GLY A 14 -23.68 -49.66 -23.63
N LEU A 15 -22.40 -49.58 -24.02
CA LEU A 15 -21.75 -48.37 -24.55
C LEU A 15 -21.61 -48.38 -26.08
N ASP A 16 -22.41 -49.20 -26.78
CA ASP A 16 -22.34 -49.41 -28.23
C ASP A 16 -23.12 -48.32 -29.02
N ASP A 17 -23.89 -47.47 -28.33
CA ASP A 17 -24.58 -46.34 -28.94
C ASP A 17 -23.68 -45.08 -28.91
N PRO A 18 -23.32 -44.49 -30.07
CA PRO A 18 -22.72 -43.18 -30.10
C PRO A 18 -23.76 -42.14 -29.67
N VAL A 19 -23.79 -41.80 -28.39
CA VAL A 19 -24.45 -40.56 -27.93
C VAL A 19 -23.55 -39.39 -28.32
N THR A 20 -23.61 -38.99 -29.58
CA THR A 20 -23.20 -37.65 -30.00
C THR A 20 -24.42 -36.75 -29.79
N VAL A 21 -24.34 -35.91 -28.76
CA VAL A 21 -25.39 -35.07 -28.21
C VAL A 21 -25.94 -34.07 -29.26
N PRO A 22 -27.27 -33.97 -29.50
CA PRO A 22 -27.89 -32.95 -30.37
C PRO A 22 -28.07 -31.56 -29.70
N ALA A 23 -27.24 -31.18 -28.73
CA ALA A 23 -27.38 -29.90 -28.01
C ALA A 23 -26.43 -28.79 -28.49
N ALA A 24 -25.24 -29.12 -28.99
CA ALA A 24 -24.25 -28.11 -29.39
C ALA A 24 -24.62 -27.33 -30.68
N ALA A 25 -25.44 -27.92 -31.57
CA ALA A 25 -25.91 -27.24 -32.77
C ALA A 25 -26.99 -26.19 -32.46
N THR A 26 -27.86 -26.47 -31.49
CA THR A 26 -28.98 -25.60 -31.09
C THR A 26 -28.50 -24.37 -30.31
N ASP A 27 -27.51 -24.52 -29.43
CA ASP A 27 -26.98 -23.39 -28.65
C ASP A 27 -26.19 -22.41 -29.53
N ALA A 28 -25.42 -22.92 -30.50
CA ALA A 28 -24.72 -22.10 -31.48
C ALA A 28 -25.71 -21.34 -32.39
N GLU A 29 -26.76 -22.01 -32.86
CA GLU A 29 -27.81 -21.38 -33.67
C GLU A 29 -28.56 -20.28 -32.90
N LEU A 30 -28.78 -20.44 -31.60
CA LEU A 30 -29.36 -19.40 -30.74
C LEU A 30 -28.44 -18.19 -30.57
N ILE A 31 -27.13 -18.42 -30.35
CA ILE A 31 -26.15 -17.33 -30.25
C ILE A 31 -26.03 -16.58 -31.57
N ASP A 32 -26.01 -17.30 -32.70
CA ASP A 32 -25.95 -16.70 -34.02
C ASP A 32 -27.21 -15.89 -34.32
N LEU A 33 -28.40 -16.39 -33.95
CA LEU A 33 -29.66 -15.66 -34.07
C LEU A 33 -29.67 -14.38 -33.23
N VAL A 34 -29.26 -14.45 -31.95
CA VAL A 34 -29.18 -13.28 -31.06
C VAL A 34 -28.17 -12.26 -31.61
N THR A 35 -27.04 -12.73 -32.12
CA THR A 35 -26.00 -11.89 -32.74
C THR A 35 -26.50 -11.22 -34.01
N ALA A 36 -27.29 -11.92 -34.83
CA ALA A 36 -27.88 -11.37 -36.04
C ALA A 36 -28.95 -10.31 -35.75
N GLU A 37 -29.78 -10.50 -34.72
CA GLU A 37 -30.87 -9.59 -34.38
C GLU A 37 -30.41 -8.38 -33.55
N LEU A 38 -29.60 -8.60 -32.50
CA LEU A 38 -29.23 -7.56 -31.52
C LEU A 38 -27.79 -7.06 -31.69
N GLY A 39 -27.01 -7.68 -32.59
CA GLY A 39 -25.61 -7.39 -32.81
C GLY A 39 -24.67 -8.17 -31.87
N ALA A 40 -23.44 -8.42 -32.35
CA ALA A 40 -22.42 -9.20 -31.63
C ALA A 40 -21.99 -8.58 -30.30
N ASP A 41 -22.11 -7.26 -30.16
CA ASP A 41 -21.73 -6.53 -28.94
C ASP A 41 -22.80 -6.61 -27.83
N TRP A 42 -24.03 -7.00 -28.14
CA TRP A 42 -25.14 -6.95 -27.19
C TRP A 42 -24.87 -7.72 -25.90
N PRO A 43 -24.44 -9.00 -25.90
CA PRO A 43 -24.17 -9.75 -24.67
C PRO A 43 -23.11 -9.08 -23.78
N ARG A 44 -22.10 -8.46 -24.39
CA ARG A 44 -21.04 -7.72 -23.66
C ARG A 44 -21.57 -6.44 -23.03
N LEU A 45 -22.44 -5.71 -23.74
CA LEU A 45 -22.99 -4.43 -23.28
C LEU A 45 -24.03 -4.58 -22.17
N VAL A 46 -24.80 -5.68 -22.16
CA VAL A 46 -25.79 -5.97 -21.10
C VAL A 46 -25.28 -6.89 -20.01
N ALA A 47 -24.00 -7.28 -20.04
CA ALA A 47 -23.40 -8.12 -19.01
C ALA A 47 -23.52 -7.45 -17.64
N PRO A 48 -23.88 -8.21 -16.60
CA PRO A 48 -24.00 -7.67 -15.25
C PRO A 48 -22.63 -7.31 -14.68
N VAL A 49 -22.56 -6.20 -13.95
CA VAL A 49 -21.32 -5.67 -13.35
C VAL A 49 -21.46 -5.51 -11.84
N PHE A 50 -22.67 -5.23 -11.35
CA PHE A 50 -22.92 -4.98 -9.94
C PHE A 50 -22.57 -6.18 -9.05
N ASP A 51 -21.82 -5.90 -7.98
CA ASP A 51 -21.49 -6.84 -6.91
C ASP A 51 -21.45 -6.07 -5.58
N ALA A 52 -22.31 -6.44 -4.64
CA ALA A 52 -22.44 -5.80 -3.34
C ALA A 52 -21.10 -5.79 -2.56
N LYS A 53 -20.26 -6.82 -2.73
CA LYS A 53 -18.96 -6.94 -2.03
C LYS A 53 -17.92 -5.93 -2.49
N LYS A 54 -18.13 -5.29 -3.65
CA LYS A 54 -17.23 -4.28 -4.22
C LYS A 54 -17.68 -2.85 -3.94
N SER A 55 -18.72 -2.68 -3.14
CA SER A 55 -19.14 -1.35 -2.68
C SER A 55 -18.05 -0.72 -1.81
N VAL A 56 -17.92 0.60 -1.92
CA VAL A 56 -16.99 1.40 -1.11
C VAL A 56 -17.75 2.54 -0.47
N VAL A 57 -17.47 2.79 0.81
CA VAL A 57 -18.06 3.87 1.59
C VAL A 57 -16.96 4.86 1.98
N PHE A 58 -17.31 6.14 1.95
CA PHE A 58 -16.54 7.24 2.51
C PHE A 58 -17.45 8.03 3.47
N ASP A 59 -17.16 7.93 4.76
CA ASP A 59 -17.87 8.58 5.87
C ASP A 59 -16.92 9.20 6.91
N ASP A 60 -15.63 9.26 6.59
CA ASP A 60 -14.55 9.62 7.49
C ASP A 60 -14.07 11.07 7.31
N ARG A 61 -15.00 12.01 7.10
CA ARG A 61 -14.68 13.45 6.98
C ARG A 61 -13.89 13.96 8.19
N TRP A 62 -14.18 13.43 9.38
CA TRP A 62 -13.45 13.73 10.61
C TRP A 62 -11.94 13.45 10.50
N ALA A 63 -11.52 12.45 9.72
CA ALA A 63 -10.12 12.08 9.54
C ALA A 63 -9.45 12.93 8.45
N SER A 64 -10.11 13.09 7.30
CA SER A 64 -9.58 13.91 6.20
C SER A 64 -9.45 15.40 6.57
N ALA A 65 -10.37 15.92 7.39
CA ALA A 65 -10.29 17.30 7.90
C ALA A 65 -9.02 17.53 8.76
N ARG A 66 -8.62 16.57 9.58
CA ARG A 66 -7.37 16.68 10.38
C ARG A 66 -6.13 16.75 9.50
N GLU A 67 -6.10 15.99 8.40
CA GLU A 67 -5.02 16.06 7.41
C GLU A 67 -5.04 17.42 6.68
N ASP A 68 -6.22 17.93 6.33
CA ASP A 68 -6.38 19.24 5.67
C ASP A 68 -5.86 20.40 6.54
N LEU A 69 -6.07 20.36 7.87
CA LEU A 69 -5.53 21.38 8.78
C LEU A 69 -4.01 21.53 8.64
N VAL A 70 -3.30 20.41 8.47
CA VAL A 70 -1.84 20.42 8.32
C VAL A 70 -1.44 20.89 6.93
N LYS A 71 -2.19 20.52 5.88
CA LYS A 71 -1.96 21.05 4.53
C LYS A 71 -2.09 22.57 4.48
N LEU A 72 -3.07 23.15 5.18
CA LEU A 72 -3.22 24.61 5.29
C LEU A 72 -2.01 25.29 5.95
N TRP A 73 -1.35 24.63 6.90
CA TRP A 73 -0.12 25.14 7.52
C TRP A 73 1.04 25.22 6.53
N LEU A 74 1.07 24.28 5.59
CA LEU A 74 2.08 24.17 4.54
C LEU A 74 1.81 25.12 3.37
N THR A 75 0.54 25.48 3.12
CA THR A 75 0.16 26.49 2.11
C THR A 75 0.60 27.89 2.54
N ASP A 76 1.05 28.68 1.56
CA ASP A 76 1.52 30.05 1.81
C ASP A 76 0.35 31.02 2.04
N GLU A 77 0.58 32.08 2.82
CA GLU A 77 -0.47 33.02 3.25
C GLU A 77 -1.24 33.68 2.10
N GLY A 78 -0.56 33.96 0.97
CA GLY A 78 -1.20 34.59 -0.19
C GLY A 78 -2.25 33.70 -0.86
N ASP A 79 -2.00 32.40 -0.92
CA ASP A 79 -2.95 31.44 -1.51
C ASP A 79 -4.14 31.20 -0.56
N ILE A 80 -3.89 31.26 0.75
CA ILE A 80 -4.96 31.19 1.75
C ILE A 80 -5.92 32.38 1.62
N ASP A 81 -5.41 33.58 1.43
CA ASP A 81 -6.24 34.79 1.27
C ASP A 81 -7.06 34.76 -0.02
N ALA A 82 -6.47 34.27 -1.12
CA ALA A 82 -7.17 34.11 -2.40
C ALA A 82 -8.37 33.15 -2.31
N ASP A 83 -8.28 32.11 -1.48
CA ASP A 83 -9.31 31.08 -1.30
C ASP A 83 -10.08 31.19 0.03
N TRP A 84 -9.98 32.33 0.73
CA TRP A 84 -10.46 32.49 2.10
C TRP A 84 -11.91 32.01 2.32
N ALA A 85 -12.84 32.47 1.48
CA ALA A 85 -14.26 32.15 1.62
C ALA A 85 -14.49 30.63 1.62
N ARG A 86 -13.92 29.95 0.63
CA ARG A 86 -13.99 28.49 0.49
C ARG A 86 -13.34 27.78 1.67
N LEU A 87 -12.11 28.13 2.02
CA LEU A 87 -11.38 27.46 3.10
C LEU A 87 -12.04 27.63 4.47
N SER A 88 -12.71 28.76 4.69
CA SER A 88 -13.37 29.08 5.96
C SER A 88 -14.68 28.32 6.21
N GLU A 89 -15.31 27.80 5.16
CA GLU A 89 -16.61 27.10 5.23
C GLU A 89 -16.48 25.57 5.14
N ARG A 90 -15.38 25.05 4.55
CA ARG A 90 -15.15 23.61 4.32
C ARG A 90 -14.96 22.74 5.57
N PHE A 91 -14.89 23.35 6.74
CA PHE A 91 -14.72 22.66 8.03
C PHE A 91 -15.98 22.71 8.91
N GLU A 92 -17.08 23.23 8.38
CA GLU A 92 -18.33 23.33 9.12
C GLU A 92 -18.82 21.93 9.58
N GLY A 93 -19.14 21.82 10.87
CA GLY A 93 -19.62 20.60 11.51
C GLY A 93 -18.57 19.50 11.73
N THR A 94 -17.32 19.64 11.27
CA THR A 94 -16.30 18.55 11.23
C THR A 94 -15.92 17.90 12.58
N GLY A 95 -16.42 18.43 13.70
CA GLY A 95 -16.42 17.76 14.99
C GLY A 95 -15.41 18.34 15.98
N HIS A 96 -15.61 17.99 17.25
CA HIS A 96 -14.87 18.59 18.37
C HIS A 96 -13.35 18.37 18.31
N VAL A 97 -12.88 17.21 17.85
CA VAL A 97 -11.43 16.96 17.73
C VAL A 97 -10.81 17.87 16.68
N VAL A 98 -11.47 18.08 15.53
CA VAL A 98 -10.99 19.00 14.48
C VAL A 98 -10.94 20.42 15.02
N ALA A 99 -11.96 20.84 15.77
CA ALA A 99 -11.97 22.15 16.44
C ALA A 99 -10.78 22.31 17.39
N THR A 100 -10.53 21.31 18.24
CA THR A 100 -9.42 21.33 19.22
C THR A 100 -8.07 21.40 18.51
N GLN A 101 -7.85 20.58 17.48
CA GLN A 101 -6.62 20.64 16.67
C GLN A 101 -6.48 21.99 15.95
N ALA A 102 -7.57 22.56 15.44
CA ALA A 102 -7.56 23.89 14.83
C ALA A 102 -7.17 24.97 15.84
N THR A 103 -7.64 24.91 17.10
CA THR A 103 -7.19 25.85 18.14
C THR A 103 -5.70 25.69 18.47
N TRP A 104 -5.17 24.46 18.44
CA TRP A 104 -3.74 24.21 18.59
C TRP A 104 -2.94 24.86 17.45
N TRP A 105 -3.37 24.67 16.20
CA TRP A 105 -2.76 25.32 15.02
C TRP A 105 -2.88 26.84 15.07
N GLN A 106 -4.00 27.38 15.55
CA GLN A 106 -4.16 28.82 15.79
C GLN A 106 -3.12 29.33 16.80
N GLY A 107 -2.96 28.65 17.94
CA GLY A 107 -1.96 29.02 18.95
C GLY A 107 -0.54 29.01 18.38
N LYS A 108 -0.19 27.97 17.62
CA LYS A 108 1.10 27.86 16.93
C LYS A 108 1.30 28.96 15.88
N SER A 109 0.24 29.30 15.16
CA SER A 109 0.23 30.36 14.15
C SER A 109 0.44 31.75 14.75
N LEU A 110 -0.21 32.05 15.88
CA LEU A 110 0.01 33.27 16.66
C LEU A 110 1.45 33.37 17.16
N ALA A 111 2.00 32.27 17.67
CA ALA A 111 3.40 32.22 18.13
C ALA A 111 4.40 32.43 16.98
N ALA A 112 4.10 31.94 15.77
CA ALA A 112 4.91 32.13 14.56
C ALA A 112 4.69 33.49 13.86
N GLY A 113 3.71 34.29 14.31
CA GLY A 113 3.38 35.59 13.73
C GLY A 113 2.55 35.55 12.44
N ARG A 114 1.95 34.41 12.08
CA ARG A 114 1.14 34.22 10.86
C ARG A 114 -0.32 34.64 11.07
N GLN A 115 -0.65 35.92 10.88
CA GLN A 115 -1.97 36.46 11.26
C GLN A 115 -3.15 35.90 10.43
N ILE A 116 -2.93 35.64 9.15
CA ILE A 116 -3.96 35.11 8.24
C ILE A 116 -4.31 33.68 8.65
N HIS A 117 -3.32 32.81 8.82
CA HIS A 117 -3.51 31.45 9.34
C HIS A 117 -4.19 31.44 10.71
N ALA A 118 -3.79 32.30 11.65
CA ALA A 118 -4.38 32.34 12.98
C ALA A 118 -5.88 32.69 12.95
N SER A 119 -6.26 33.62 12.06
CA SER A 119 -7.65 33.99 11.84
C SER A 119 -8.43 32.85 11.18
N LEU A 120 -7.82 32.18 10.19
CA LEU A 120 -8.45 31.04 9.49
C LEU A 120 -8.70 29.88 10.46
N TYR A 121 -7.68 29.45 11.21
CA TYR A 121 -7.83 28.36 12.18
C TYR A 121 -8.84 28.68 13.27
N GLY A 122 -8.92 29.95 13.71
CA GLY A 122 -9.97 30.39 14.63
C GLY A 122 -11.38 30.27 14.03
N ARG A 123 -11.54 30.64 12.75
CA ARG A 123 -12.82 30.48 12.03
C ARG A 123 -13.16 29.00 11.82
N ILE A 124 -12.18 28.18 11.47
CA ILE A 124 -12.31 26.73 11.32
C ILE A 124 -12.75 26.09 12.65
N ALA A 125 -12.11 26.44 13.77
CA ALA A 125 -12.49 25.91 15.08
C ALA A 125 -13.95 26.24 15.42
N ALA A 126 -14.38 27.48 15.19
CA ALA A 126 -15.77 27.89 15.41
C ALA A 126 -16.77 27.19 14.48
N GLY A 127 -16.41 26.95 13.21
CA GLY A 127 -17.26 26.23 12.27
C GLY A 127 -17.33 24.73 12.56
N ALA A 128 -16.22 24.12 12.98
CA ALA A 128 -16.16 22.69 13.28
C ALA A 128 -17.03 22.27 14.48
N GLU A 129 -17.28 23.18 15.44
CA GLU A 129 -18.18 22.94 16.57
C GLU A 129 -19.66 23.22 16.28
N ASN A 130 -19.99 23.75 15.09
CA ASN A 130 -21.39 24.03 14.75
C ASN A 130 -22.20 22.72 14.71
N PRO A 131 -23.27 22.59 15.51
CA PRO A 131 -24.09 21.39 15.54
C PRO A 131 -25.11 21.29 14.40
N ASP A 132 -25.19 22.29 13.51
CA ASP A 132 -26.11 22.28 12.38
C ASP A 132 -25.78 21.12 11.42
N PRO A 133 -26.70 20.16 11.22
CA PRO A 133 -26.45 19.00 10.36
C PRO A 133 -26.38 19.35 8.87
N GLY A 134 -26.77 20.57 8.48
CA GLY A 134 -26.78 21.03 7.09
C GLY A 134 -28.14 20.87 6.41
N PRO A 135 -28.35 21.59 5.29
CA PRO A 135 -29.67 21.70 4.65
C PRO A 135 -30.17 20.40 3.99
N CYS A 136 -29.28 19.44 3.72
CA CYS A 136 -29.60 18.18 3.05
C CYS A 136 -29.26 16.95 3.92
N SER A 137 -29.09 17.09 5.23
CA SER A 137 -28.68 15.99 6.12
C SER A 137 -29.63 14.81 6.11
N ASP A 138 -30.93 15.07 5.94
CA ASP A 138 -31.98 14.06 5.95
C ASP A 138 -32.20 13.45 4.55
N GLU A 139 -31.45 13.90 3.54
CA GLU A 139 -31.60 13.43 2.17
C GLU A 139 -30.70 12.21 1.89
N VAL A 140 -31.31 11.18 1.31
CA VAL A 140 -30.62 10.01 0.77
C VAL A 140 -30.77 10.05 -0.75
N ALA A 141 -29.70 10.40 -1.45
CA ALA A 141 -29.72 10.60 -2.90
C ALA A 141 -29.07 9.43 -3.64
N VAL A 142 -29.74 8.91 -4.67
CA VAL A 142 -29.13 7.99 -5.65
C VAL A 142 -28.79 8.78 -6.91
N VAL A 143 -27.49 8.84 -7.25
CA VAL A 143 -26.99 9.58 -8.42
C VAL A 143 -26.30 8.60 -9.38
N THR A 144 -26.83 8.48 -10.60
CA THR A 144 -26.22 7.64 -11.63
C THR A 144 -25.45 8.49 -12.64
N GLY A 145 -24.30 7.99 -13.11
CA GLY A 145 -23.48 8.73 -14.09
C GLY A 145 -22.60 9.84 -13.51
N ALA A 146 -22.23 9.75 -12.24
CA ALA A 146 -21.43 10.76 -11.52
C ALA A 146 -19.92 10.74 -11.85
N SER A 147 -19.55 10.60 -13.14
CA SER A 147 -18.14 10.56 -13.55
C SER A 147 -17.46 11.93 -13.47
N LYS A 148 -16.12 11.95 -13.38
CA LYS A 148 -15.31 13.18 -13.43
C LYS A 148 -15.70 14.08 -14.62
N GLY A 149 -15.84 15.38 -14.36
CA GLY A 149 -16.19 16.37 -15.39
C GLY A 149 -17.62 16.25 -15.90
N SER A 150 -18.57 15.90 -15.02
CA SER A 150 -20.00 15.81 -15.36
C SER A 150 -20.85 16.66 -14.42
N ILE A 151 -22.05 17.02 -14.88
CA ILE A 151 -23.06 17.71 -14.05
C ILE A 151 -23.39 16.88 -12.80
N ALA A 152 -23.51 15.56 -12.96
CA ALA A 152 -23.82 14.65 -11.87
C ALA A 152 -22.72 14.66 -10.78
N ALA A 153 -21.45 14.79 -11.15
CA ALA A 153 -20.36 14.94 -10.16
C ALA A 153 -20.49 16.24 -9.35
N SER A 154 -20.83 17.36 -9.98
CA SER A 154 -21.10 18.63 -9.29
C SER A 154 -22.36 18.55 -8.40
N VAL A 155 -23.40 17.81 -8.82
CA VAL A 155 -24.57 17.53 -7.97
C VAL A 155 -24.17 16.70 -6.75
N VAL A 156 -23.35 15.65 -6.92
CA VAL A 156 -22.82 14.86 -5.79
C VAL A 156 -22.03 15.76 -4.84
N ALA A 157 -21.13 16.61 -5.36
CA ALA A 157 -20.37 17.56 -4.56
C ALA A 157 -21.28 18.45 -3.70
N GLN A 158 -22.25 19.13 -4.32
CA GLN A 158 -23.14 20.04 -3.59
C GLN A 158 -24.11 19.32 -2.63
N LEU A 159 -24.49 18.08 -2.91
CA LEU A 159 -25.25 17.25 -1.96
C LEU A 159 -24.42 16.89 -0.72
N LEU A 160 -23.14 16.55 -0.90
CA LEU A 160 -22.20 16.28 0.19
C LEU A 160 -21.92 17.56 1.00
N ASP A 161 -21.82 18.71 0.33
CA ASP A 161 -21.76 20.03 0.98
C ASP A 161 -23.04 20.28 1.80
N GLY A 162 -24.20 19.80 1.33
CA GLY A 162 -25.46 19.87 2.07
C GLY A 162 -25.55 18.92 3.28
N GLY A 163 -24.62 17.99 3.45
CA GLY A 163 -24.66 16.96 4.51
C GLY A 163 -25.36 15.65 4.11
N ALA A 164 -25.69 15.45 2.83
CA ALA A 164 -26.50 14.31 2.39
C ALA A 164 -25.76 12.97 2.42
N THR A 165 -26.53 11.88 2.45
CA THR A 165 -26.04 10.54 2.09
C THR A 165 -26.24 10.30 0.60
N VAL A 166 -25.15 10.10 -0.14
CA VAL A 166 -25.17 9.97 -1.59
C VAL A 166 -24.68 8.59 -2.01
N ILE A 167 -25.47 7.88 -2.82
CA ILE A 167 -25.10 6.65 -3.51
C ILE A 167 -24.79 7.01 -4.97
N ALA A 168 -23.49 7.09 -5.29
CA ALA A 168 -22.99 7.38 -6.62
C ALA A 168 -22.68 6.08 -7.38
N THR A 169 -23.24 5.94 -8.58
CA THR A 169 -22.93 4.80 -9.46
C THR A 169 -21.91 5.17 -10.53
N THR A 170 -20.99 4.22 -10.77
CA THR A 170 -19.97 4.30 -11.82
C THR A 170 -20.02 3.06 -12.69
N SER A 171 -19.74 3.19 -14.00
CA SER A 171 -19.74 2.03 -14.91
C SER A 171 -18.60 1.03 -14.67
N LYS A 172 -17.53 1.49 -14.02
CA LYS A 172 -16.34 0.72 -13.65
C LYS A 172 -15.77 1.35 -12.38
N LEU A 173 -15.29 0.51 -11.46
CA LEU A 173 -14.62 0.96 -10.25
C LEU A 173 -13.17 0.47 -10.27
N ASP A 174 -12.32 1.28 -10.90
CA ASP A 174 -10.86 1.13 -10.84
C ASP A 174 -10.26 2.20 -9.93
N ASP A 175 -8.95 2.07 -9.67
CA ASP A 175 -8.22 2.93 -8.73
C ASP A 175 -8.28 4.42 -9.10
N GLN A 176 -8.27 4.75 -10.40
CA GLN A 176 -8.36 6.13 -10.86
C GLN A 176 -9.72 6.75 -10.53
N ARG A 177 -10.81 6.01 -10.76
CA ARG A 177 -12.16 6.47 -10.41
C ARG A 177 -12.38 6.51 -8.90
N LEU A 178 -11.85 5.53 -8.17
CA LEU A 178 -11.93 5.52 -6.72
C LEU A 178 -11.19 6.72 -6.10
N ALA A 179 -9.98 7.04 -6.60
CA ALA A 179 -9.24 8.22 -6.19
C ALA A 179 -10.02 9.52 -6.46
N PHE A 180 -10.67 9.63 -7.63
CA PHE A 180 -11.54 10.77 -7.94
C PHE A 180 -12.66 10.95 -6.91
N TYR A 181 -13.41 9.89 -6.59
CA TYR A 181 -14.50 9.99 -5.60
C TYR A 181 -14.00 10.28 -4.19
N ARG A 182 -12.82 9.75 -3.82
CA ARG A 182 -12.18 10.05 -2.53
C ARG A 182 -11.81 11.53 -2.42
N THR A 183 -11.25 12.12 -3.48
CA THR A 183 -10.97 13.56 -3.55
C THR A 183 -12.27 14.38 -3.53
N LEU A 184 -13.28 13.97 -4.31
CA LEU A 184 -14.59 14.63 -4.33
C LEU A 184 -15.23 14.66 -2.93
N TYR A 185 -15.18 13.53 -2.22
CA TYR A 185 -15.69 13.43 -0.84
C TYR A 185 -14.88 14.30 0.12
N ARG A 186 -13.54 14.18 0.12
CA ARG A 186 -12.67 15.02 0.96
C ARG A 186 -12.93 16.52 0.75
N ASP A 187 -13.21 16.91 -0.49
CA ASP A 187 -13.33 18.31 -0.84
C ASP A 187 -14.65 18.96 -0.41
N HIS A 188 -15.73 18.20 -0.50
CA HIS A 188 -17.10 18.72 -0.35
C HIS A 188 -17.88 18.13 0.82
N ALA A 189 -17.41 17.06 1.47
CA ALA A 189 -18.16 16.49 2.59
C ALA A 189 -18.11 17.41 3.81
N ARG A 190 -19.29 17.68 4.38
CA ARG A 190 -19.44 18.14 5.76
C ARG A 190 -19.58 16.94 6.70
N TYR A 191 -19.61 17.19 8.00
CA TYR A 191 -19.76 16.12 8.98
C TYR A 191 -21.11 15.41 8.88
N GLY A 192 -21.08 14.08 8.95
CA GLY A 192 -22.26 13.24 8.76
C GLY A 192 -22.62 12.97 7.30
N ALA A 193 -22.02 13.68 6.34
CA ALA A 193 -22.17 13.35 4.93
C ALA A 193 -21.51 12.00 4.61
N VAL A 194 -22.18 11.18 3.82
CA VAL A 194 -21.73 9.82 3.47
C VAL A 194 -21.77 9.65 1.95
N LEU A 195 -20.68 9.15 1.37
CA LEU A 195 -20.63 8.78 -0.05
C LEU A 195 -20.44 7.28 -0.21
N TRP A 196 -21.42 6.63 -0.81
CA TRP A 196 -21.32 5.26 -1.31
C TRP A 196 -20.97 5.27 -2.79
N VAL A 197 -19.94 4.51 -3.18
CA VAL A 197 -19.55 4.32 -4.57
C VAL A 197 -19.74 2.85 -4.95
N VAL A 198 -20.52 2.62 -6.00
CA VAL A 198 -20.82 1.26 -6.50
C VAL A 198 -20.62 1.16 -8.01
N ALA A 199 -20.07 0.03 -8.46
CA ALA A 199 -20.01 -0.30 -9.86
C ALA A 199 -21.38 -0.83 -10.31
N ALA A 200 -22.04 -0.18 -11.28
CA ALA A 200 -23.33 -0.63 -11.80
C ALA A 200 -23.45 -0.35 -13.29
N ASN A 201 -23.92 -1.34 -14.05
CA ASN A 201 -24.24 -1.19 -15.46
C ASN A 201 -25.72 -0.82 -15.65
N MET A 202 -26.00 0.44 -15.96
CA MET A 202 -27.37 0.92 -16.18
C MET A 202 -28.06 0.33 -17.44
N ALA A 203 -27.34 -0.41 -18.29
CA ALA A 203 -27.93 -1.18 -19.38
C ALA A 203 -28.42 -2.59 -18.96
N SER A 204 -28.01 -3.07 -17.78
CA SER A 204 -28.37 -4.36 -17.21
C SER A 204 -29.56 -4.21 -16.25
N TYR A 205 -30.67 -4.88 -16.55
CA TYR A 205 -31.80 -4.90 -15.61
C TYR A 205 -31.48 -5.68 -14.33
N ALA A 206 -30.62 -6.70 -14.43
CA ALA A 206 -30.15 -7.44 -13.27
C ALA A 206 -29.37 -6.53 -12.30
N ASP A 207 -28.54 -5.62 -12.83
CA ASP A 207 -27.81 -4.65 -12.01
C ASP A 207 -28.75 -3.64 -11.37
N ILE A 208 -29.75 -3.15 -12.11
CA ILE A 208 -30.75 -2.21 -11.56
C ILE A 208 -31.51 -2.86 -10.41
N ASP A 209 -32.00 -4.10 -10.61
CA ASP A 209 -32.74 -4.81 -9.57
C ASP A 209 -31.85 -5.10 -8.35
N ALA A 210 -30.62 -5.58 -8.57
CA ALA A 210 -29.67 -5.88 -7.50
C ALA A 210 -29.19 -4.63 -6.75
N LEU A 211 -29.00 -3.50 -7.45
CA LEU A 211 -28.68 -2.22 -6.85
C LEU A 211 -29.83 -1.73 -5.95
N VAL A 212 -31.07 -1.77 -6.46
CA VAL A 212 -32.27 -1.38 -5.69
C VAL A 212 -32.41 -2.24 -4.44
N GLU A 213 -32.25 -3.56 -4.57
CA GLU A 213 -32.28 -4.49 -3.44
C GLU A 213 -31.20 -4.16 -2.42
N TRP A 214 -29.96 -3.93 -2.88
CA TRP A 214 -28.84 -3.57 -2.01
C TRP A 214 -29.08 -2.24 -1.28
N VAL A 215 -29.66 -1.22 -1.94
CA VAL A 215 -30.00 0.07 -1.30
C VAL A 215 -31.04 -0.14 -0.19
N GLY A 216 -32.10 -0.89 -0.47
CA GLY A 216 -33.24 -1.09 0.43
C GLY A 216 -33.02 -2.12 1.55
N THR A 217 -31.92 -2.88 1.53
CA THR A 217 -31.62 -3.92 2.52
C THR A 217 -30.42 -3.58 3.38
N GLU A 218 -30.41 -4.18 4.56
CA GLU A 218 -29.27 -4.18 5.47
C GLU A 218 -28.19 -5.12 4.93
N GLN A 219 -26.92 -4.72 5.04
CA GLN A 219 -25.78 -5.53 4.63
C GLN A 219 -24.92 -5.86 5.84
N THR A 220 -24.78 -7.15 6.09
CA THR A 220 -23.94 -7.70 7.15
C THR A 220 -23.05 -8.76 6.54
N GLU A 221 -21.77 -8.74 6.87
CA GLU A 221 -20.78 -9.72 6.40
C GLU A 221 -20.22 -10.51 7.57
N SER A 222 -20.20 -11.83 7.46
CA SER A 222 -19.59 -12.71 8.45
C SER A 222 -18.12 -12.98 8.11
N LEU A 223 -17.21 -12.48 8.94
CA LEU A 223 -15.78 -12.84 8.90
C LEU A 223 -15.49 -13.87 10.01
N GLY A 224 -15.50 -15.15 9.63
CA GLY A 224 -15.32 -16.25 10.58
C GLY A 224 -16.42 -16.24 11.65
N PRO A 225 -16.09 -16.12 12.96
CA PRO A 225 -17.09 -16.07 14.03
C PRO A 225 -17.71 -14.68 14.25
N GLN A 226 -17.19 -13.63 13.60
CA GLN A 226 -17.66 -12.26 13.78
C GLN A 226 -18.58 -11.84 12.64
N SER A 227 -19.62 -11.08 12.97
CA SER A 227 -20.56 -10.48 12.03
C SER A 227 -20.31 -8.99 12.02
N ILE A 228 -19.90 -8.43 10.88
CA ILE A 228 -19.64 -7.01 10.69
C ILE A 228 -20.84 -6.40 9.99
N HIS A 229 -21.46 -5.43 10.66
CA HIS A 229 -22.48 -4.58 10.08
C HIS A 229 -21.82 -3.59 9.11
N ILE A 230 -22.24 -3.58 7.84
CA ILE A 230 -21.62 -2.74 6.80
C ILE A 230 -22.52 -1.55 6.46
N LYS A 231 -23.82 -1.79 6.31
CA LYS A 231 -24.76 -0.80 5.80
C LYS A 231 -26.16 -1.04 6.34
N ASP A 232 -26.79 0.03 6.79
CA ASP A 232 -28.22 0.05 7.08
C ASP A 232 -29.08 0.06 5.81
N ALA A 233 -30.32 -0.43 5.94
CA ALA A 233 -31.32 -0.30 4.88
C ALA A 233 -31.74 1.17 4.74
N GLN A 234 -31.50 1.75 3.56
CA GLN A 234 -31.68 3.17 3.27
C GLN A 234 -32.91 3.39 2.38
N THR A 235 -33.74 4.39 2.70
CA THR A 235 -34.88 4.80 1.88
C THR A 235 -34.52 6.07 1.11
N PRO A 236 -34.35 6.00 -0.24
CA PRO A 236 -33.92 7.15 -1.02
C PRO A 236 -35.00 8.22 -1.09
N THR A 237 -34.60 9.47 -0.90
CA THR A 237 -35.45 10.66 -1.02
C THR A 237 -35.28 11.34 -2.38
N LEU A 238 -34.07 11.30 -2.96
CA LEU A 238 -33.74 11.91 -4.24
C LEU A 238 -33.21 10.88 -5.24
N LEU A 239 -33.56 11.03 -6.52
CA LEU A 239 -32.98 10.28 -7.63
C LEU A 239 -32.56 11.21 -8.76
N PHE A 240 -31.29 11.09 -9.17
CA PHE A 240 -30.71 11.75 -10.33
C PHE A 240 -30.26 10.69 -11.35
N PRO A 241 -31.11 10.31 -12.32
CA PRO A 241 -30.80 9.30 -13.32
C PRO A 241 -29.98 9.88 -14.49
N PHE A 242 -28.76 10.34 -14.21
CA PHE A 242 -27.90 11.08 -15.14
C PHE A 242 -26.95 10.17 -15.95
N ALA A 243 -27.05 8.86 -15.78
CA ALA A 243 -26.32 7.90 -16.60
C ALA A 243 -26.65 8.10 -18.09
N ALA A 244 -25.64 8.48 -18.86
CA ALA A 244 -25.75 8.69 -20.29
C ALA A 244 -24.61 7.93 -21.01
N PRO A 245 -24.91 7.06 -21.99
CA PRO A 245 -23.90 6.53 -22.88
C PRO A 245 -23.35 7.66 -23.78
N ARG A 246 -22.18 7.45 -24.40
CA ARG A 246 -21.73 8.33 -25.49
C ARG A 246 -22.63 8.12 -26.70
N VAL A 247 -23.29 9.18 -27.13
CA VAL A 247 -24.24 9.21 -28.26
C VAL A 247 -23.59 9.93 -29.43
N VAL A 248 -23.49 9.26 -30.58
CA VAL A 248 -22.96 9.81 -31.85
C VAL A 248 -23.57 9.01 -32.99
N GLY A 249 -23.97 9.70 -34.07
CA GLY A 249 -24.38 9.09 -35.33
C GLY A 249 -25.64 9.73 -35.91
N ASP A 250 -25.81 9.60 -37.22
CA ASP A 250 -27.01 10.10 -37.91
C ASP A 250 -28.09 9.01 -37.95
N LEU A 251 -29.33 9.37 -38.29
CA LEU A 251 -30.44 8.41 -38.39
C LEU A 251 -30.16 7.28 -39.40
N SER A 252 -29.29 7.50 -40.38
CA SER A 252 -28.84 6.48 -41.34
C SER A 252 -27.96 5.38 -40.72
N GLU A 253 -27.41 5.63 -39.53
CA GLU A 253 -26.57 4.71 -38.75
C GLU A 253 -27.36 4.08 -37.59
N ALA A 254 -28.67 4.31 -37.52
CA ALA A 254 -29.55 3.73 -36.51
C ALA A 254 -29.57 2.20 -36.62
N GLY A 255 -29.27 1.54 -35.50
CA GLY A 255 -29.22 0.09 -35.36
C GLY A 255 -29.18 -0.31 -33.88
N SER A 256 -28.57 -1.45 -33.55
CA SER A 256 -28.52 -1.99 -32.18
C SER A 256 -27.99 -1.00 -31.12
N ARG A 257 -27.09 -0.09 -31.51
CA ARG A 257 -26.58 0.97 -30.63
C ARG A 257 -27.67 1.97 -30.21
N ALA A 258 -28.47 2.47 -31.16
CA ALA A 258 -29.56 3.41 -30.89
C ALA A 258 -30.63 2.77 -30.00
N GLU A 259 -30.93 1.48 -30.21
CA GLU A 259 -31.84 0.71 -29.36
C GLU A 259 -31.32 0.57 -27.92
N MET A 260 -30.03 0.29 -27.76
CA MET A 260 -29.37 0.23 -26.45
C MET A 260 -29.39 1.61 -25.76
N GLU A 261 -29.11 2.69 -26.50
CA GLU A 261 -29.13 4.06 -25.97
C GLU A 261 -30.54 4.41 -25.45
N MET A 262 -31.59 4.09 -26.20
CA MET A 262 -32.99 4.25 -25.77
C MET A 262 -33.31 3.40 -24.53
N LYS A 263 -32.82 2.16 -24.47
CA LYS A 263 -32.97 1.30 -23.28
C LYS A 263 -32.37 1.95 -22.04
N VAL A 264 -31.15 2.49 -22.12
CA VAL A 264 -30.45 3.11 -20.98
C VAL A 264 -31.11 4.44 -20.59
N LEU A 265 -31.40 5.30 -21.56
CA LEU A 265 -31.88 6.67 -21.30
C LEU A 265 -33.36 6.73 -20.89
N LEU A 266 -34.16 5.71 -21.23
CA LEU A 266 -35.61 5.71 -20.97
C LEU A 266 -36.07 4.50 -20.14
N TRP A 267 -35.96 3.29 -20.67
CA TRP A 267 -36.58 2.12 -20.04
C TRP A 267 -35.89 1.70 -18.74
N ALA A 268 -34.55 1.75 -18.70
CA ALA A 268 -33.77 1.53 -17.49
C ALA A 268 -34.07 2.57 -16.41
N VAL A 269 -34.26 3.84 -16.80
CA VAL A 269 -34.68 4.91 -15.87
C VAL A 269 -36.06 4.60 -15.28
N GLN A 270 -37.04 4.19 -16.10
CA GLN A 270 -38.35 3.80 -15.61
C GLN A 270 -38.27 2.61 -14.64
N ARG A 271 -37.46 1.59 -14.97
CA ARG A 271 -37.26 0.43 -14.10
C ARG A 271 -36.61 0.84 -12.77
N LEU A 272 -35.60 1.70 -12.81
CA LEU A 272 -34.93 2.22 -11.62
C LEU A 272 -35.89 2.99 -10.72
N ILE A 273 -36.70 3.89 -11.29
CA ILE A 273 -37.72 4.64 -10.54
C ILE A 273 -38.72 3.66 -9.90
N GLY A 274 -39.22 2.69 -10.67
CA GLY A 274 -40.15 1.68 -10.16
C GLY A 274 -39.55 0.87 -9.00
N GLY A 275 -38.32 0.39 -9.16
CA GLY A 275 -37.60 -0.36 -8.13
C GLY A 275 -37.42 0.45 -6.85
N LEU A 276 -36.80 1.64 -6.93
CA LEU A 276 -36.55 2.48 -5.75
C LEU A 276 -37.84 2.94 -5.06
N SER A 277 -38.90 3.20 -5.82
CA SER A 277 -40.21 3.59 -5.25
C SER A 277 -40.86 2.48 -4.41
N THR A 278 -40.44 1.23 -4.61
CA THR A 278 -40.97 0.07 -3.86
C THR A 278 -40.35 -0.03 -2.47
N ILE A 279 -39.09 0.39 -2.29
CA ILE A 279 -38.37 0.33 -1.01
C ILE A 279 -39.12 1.09 0.10
N GLY A 280 -39.58 2.31 -0.19
CA GLY A 280 -40.34 3.13 0.77
C GLY A 280 -41.75 2.61 1.05
N ALA A 281 -42.36 1.90 0.09
CA ALA A 281 -43.75 1.48 0.16
C ALA A 281 -44.07 0.52 1.33
N GLU A 282 -43.08 -0.28 1.75
CA GLU A 282 -43.25 -1.28 2.82
C GLU A 282 -42.88 -0.74 4.21
N ARG A 283 -42.04 0.30 4.27
CA ARG A 283 -41.38 0.76 5.51
C ARG A 283 -41.83 2.16 5.98
N ASP A 284 -42.07 3.08 5.03
CA ASP A 284 -42.52 4.45 5.29
C ASP A 284 -43.52 4.91 4.21
N ILE A 285 -44.80 4.67 4.48
CA ILE A 285 -45.90 4.85 3.52
C ILE A 285 -46.10 6.34 3.13
N ALA A 286 -45.57 7.28 3.93
CA ALA A 286 -45.67 8.71 3.66
C ALA A 286 -44.50 9.27 2.84
N SER A 287 -43.39 8.53 2.73
CA SER A 287 -42.21 8.96 1.99
C SER A 287 -42.41 8.88 0.48
N ARG A 288 -41.93 9.89 -0.23
CA ARG A 288 -41.96 9.97 -1.70
C ARG A 288 -40.55 10.13 -2.24
N LEU A 289 -40.21 9.32 -3.23
CA LEU A 289 -38.99 9.48 -4.01
C LEU A 289 -39.15 10.64 -4.99
N HIS A 290 -38.35 11.69 -4.83
CA HIS A 290 -38.33 12.84 -5.75
C HIS A 290 -37.29 12.62 -6.85
N VAL A 291 -37.74 12.58 -8.10
CA VAL A 291 -36.91 12.25 -9.26
C VAL A 291 -36.71 13.49 -10.12
N VAL A 292 -35.45 13.91 -10.29
CA VAL A 292 -35.07 14.99 -11.20
C VAL A 292 -34.77 14.38 -12.56
N LEU A 293 -35.72 14.43 -13.49
CA LEU A 293 -35.58 13.85 -14.82
C LEU A 293 -34.72 14.77 -15.71
N PRO A 294 -33.57 14.30 -16.24
CA PRO A 294 -32.69 15.10 -17.07
C PRO A 294 -33.24 15.17 -18.50
N GLY A 295 -34.16 16.10 -18.72
CA GLY A 295 -34.69 16.46 -20.03
C GLY A 295 -33.68 17.26 -20.85
N SER A 296 -33.95 17.35 -22.15
CA SER A 296 -33.14 18.12 -23.10
C SER A 296 -34.03 19.07 -23.90
N PRO A 297 -33.55 20.30 -24.20
CA PRO A 297 -34.18 21.15 -25.21
C PRO A 297 -34.09 20.53 -26.60
N ASN A 298 -33.06 19.71 -26.85
CA ASN A 298 -32.90 19.02 -28.11
C ASN A 298 -33.99 17.94 -28.29
N ARG A 299 -34.90 18.20 -29.22
CA ARG A 299 -35.95 17.27 -29.65
C ARG A 299 -35.81 16.95 -31.15
N GLY A 300 -34.57 16.67 -31.57
CA GLY A 300 -34.20 16.51 -32.98
C GLY A 300 -33.81 17.82 -33.66
N MET A 301 -33.44 18.85 -32.88
CA MET A 301 -32.93 20.12 -33.42
C MET A 301 -31.45 20.03 -33.77
N PHE A 302 -30.73 19.08 -33.16
CA PHE A 302 -29.33 18.81 -33.41
C PHE A 302 -29.24 17.57 -34.30
N GLY A 303 -28.42 17.60 -35.35
CA GLY A 303 -28.10 16.43 -36.15
C GLY A 303 -26.85 15.71 -35.63
N GLY A 304 -26.79 14.38 -35.77
CA GLY A 304 -25.61 13.57 -35.44
C GLY A 304 -25.47 13.12 -33.98
N ASP A 305 -26.52 13.30 -33.17
CA ASP A 305 -26.60 12.91 -31.76
C ASP A 305 -27.27 11.54 -31.52
N GLY A 306 -27.47 10.74 -32.57
CA GLY A 306 -28.04 9.40 -32.49
C GLY A 306 -29.51 9.42 -32.06
N ALA A 307 -29.86 8.58 -31.08
CA ALA A 307 -31.22 8.49 -30.54
C ALA A 307 -31.48 9.43 -29.33
N TYR A 308 -30.57 10.37 -29.07
CA TYR A 308 -30.60 11.18 -27.86
C TYR A 308 -31.83 12.09 -27.79
N GLY A 309 -32.10 12.86 -28.84
CA GLY A 309 -33.25 13.78 -28.90
C GLY A 309 -34.59 13.05 -28.71
N GLU A 310 -34.78 11.92 -29.39
CA GLU A 310 -35.97 11.07 -29.27
C GLU A 310 -36.12 10.52 -27.85
N ALA A 311 -35.04 9.96 -27.29
CA ALA A 311 -35.07 9.40 -25.94
C ALA A 311 -35.42 10.45 -24.88
N LYS A 312 -34.88 11.66 -24.99
CA LYS A 312 -35.17 12.76 -24.07
C LYS A 312 -36.58 13.32 -24.26
N SER A 313 -37.09 13.36 -25.50
CA SER A 313 -38.49 13.74 -25.77
C SER A 313 -39.48 12.74 -25.15
N ALA A 314 -39.14 11.45 -25.13
CA ALA A 314 -39.97 10.40 -24.56
C ALA A 314 -40.11 10.48 -23.02
N LEU A 315 -39.30 11.29 -22.33
CA LEU A 315 -39.49 11.58 -20.91
C LEU A 315 -40.81 12.33 -20.65
N ASP A 316 -41.34 13.09 -21.61
CA ASP A 316 -42.69 13.68 -21.48
C ASP A 316 -43.78 12.59 -21.36
N ALA A 317 -43.57 11.42 -21.98
CA ALA A 317 -44.48 10.29 -21.84
C ALA A 317 -44.37 9.65 -20.44
N VAL A 318 -43.19 9.68 -19.82
CA VAL A 318 -43.00 9.26 -18.42
C VAL A 318 -43.76 10.20 -17.48
N VAL A 319 -43.72 11.51 -17.72
CA VAL A 319 -44.54 12.50 -16.98
C VAL A 319 -46.03 12.25 -17.18
N SER A 320 -46.45 11.97 -18.42
CA SER A 320 -47.85 11.64 -18.73
C SER A 320 -48.33 10.37 -18.01
N ARG A 321 -47.45 9.37 -17.90
CA ARG A 321 -47.72 8.10 -17.20
C ARG A 321 -47.96 8.30 -15.70
N TRP A 322 -47.33 9.30 -15.09
CA TRP A 322 -47.52 9.64 -13.67
C TRP A 322 -48.97 10.04 -13.37
N HIS A 323 -49.61 10.77 -14.29
CA HIS A 323 -51.03 11.13 -14.17
C HIS A 323 -51.98 9.95 -14.39
N ALA A 324 -51.55 8.92 -15.13
CA ALA A 324 -52.36 7.74 -15.42
C ALA A 324 -52.28 6.67 -14.31
N GLU A 325 -51.11 6.50 -13.70
CA GLU A 325 -50.83 5.43 -12.73
C GLU A 325 -50.89 5.94 -11.28
N SER A 326 -52.08 5.89 -10.68
CA SER A 326 -52.34 6.39 -9.32
C SER A 326 -51.46 5.79 -8.22
N SER A 327 -51.03 4.54 -8.36
CA SER A 327 -50.18 3.85 -7.40
C SER A 327 -48.71 4.31 -7.43
N TRP A 328 -48.30 4.96 -8.52
CA TRP A 328 -46.97 5.54 -8.69
C TRP A 328 -46.94 6.98 -8.19
N ALA A 329 -48.02 7.74 -8.43
CA ALA A 329 -48.16 9.13 -7.97
C ALA A 329 -48.08 9.29 -6.44
N THR A 330 -48.46 8.28 -5.66
CA THR A 330 -48.33 8.30 -4.19
C THR A 330 -46.91 8.07 -3.68
N ARG A 331 -46.03 7.49 -4.51
CA ARG A 331 -44.68 7.06 -4.11
C ARG A 331 -43.56 7.85 -4.78
N VAL A 332 -43.85 8.52 -5.89
CA VAL A 332 -42.87 9.25 -6.69
C VAL A 332 -43.37 10.66 -6.99
N SER A 333 -42.47 11.62 -6.91
CA SER A 333 -42.64 13.00 -7.39
C SER A 333 -41.68 13.24 -8.54
N LEU A 334 -42.09 14.01 -9.56
CA LEU A 334 -41.28 14.26 -10.74
C LEU A 334 -40.97 15.76 -10.88
N ALA A 335 -39.69 16.07 -11.02
CA ALA A 335 -39.20 17.35 -11.51
C ALA A 335 -38.51 17.14 -12.87
N HIS A 336 -39.18 17.50 -13.95
CA HIS A 336 -38.64 17.42 -15.30
C HIS A 336 -37.86 18.69 -15.63
N ALA A 337 -36.53 18.61 -15.59
CA ALA A 337 -35.64 19.72 -15.87
C ALA A 337 -35.15 19.65 -17.32
N LEU A 338 -35.43 20.68 -18.12
CA LEU A 338 -34.84 20.83 -19.46
C LEU A 338 -33.46 21.47 -19.32
N ILE A 339 -32.42 20.64 -19.36
CA ILE A 339 -31.05 21.06 -19.09
C ILE A 339 -30.46 21.79 -20.30
N GLY A 340 -30.04 23.03 -20.10
CA GLY A 340 -29.38 23.85 -21.13
C GLY A 340 -27.96 23.46 -21.45
N TRP A 341 -27.34 24.27 -22.31
CA TRP A 341 -25.96 24.05 -22.73
C TRP A 341 -25.00 24.13 -21.53
N THR A 342 -24.32 23.02 -21.24
CA THR A 342 -23.38 22.94 -20.11
C THR A 342 -21.97 22.65 -20.60
N ARG A 343 -21.07 23.62 -20.39
CA ARG A 343 -19.68 23.64 -20.86
C ARG A 343 -18.83 22.58 -20.16
N GLY A 344 -17.82 22.05 -20.86
CA GLY A 344 -16.79 21.18 -20.26
C GLY A 344 -17.27 19.78 -19.87
N THR A 345 -18.47 19.35 -20.31
CA THR A 345 -18.95 17.98 -20.10
C THR A 345 -18.34 17.04 -21.13
N GLY A 346 -18.08 15.78 -20.74
CA GLY A 346 -17.52 14.78 -21.66
C GLY A 346 -18.38 14.47 -22.90
N LEU A 347 -19.68 14.80 -22.88
CA LEU A 347 -20.58 14.68 -24.02
C LEU A 347 -20.46 15.86 -24.99
N MET A 348 -20.18 17.07 -24.49
CA MET A 348 -20.15 18.30 -25.29
C MET A 348 -18.76 18.90 -25.48
N GLY A 349 -17.69 18.26 -24.97
CA GLY A 349 -16.34 18.84 -25.03
C GLY A 349 -15.83 19.16 -26.43
N HIS A 350 -16.29 18.45 -27.47
CA HIS A 350 -15.96 18.79 -28.86
C HIS A 350 -16.66 20.06 -29.36
N ASN A 351 -17.71 20.50 -28.66
CA ASN A 351 -18.47 21.72 -28.94
C ASN A 351 -18.04 22.89 -28.04
N ASP A 352 -17.03 22.74 -27.18
CA ASP A 352 -16.58 23.85 -26.33
C ASP A 352 -16.07 25.05 -27.18
N ALA A 353 -15.61 24.80 -28.40
CA ALA A 353 -15.17 25.85 -29.33
C ALA A 353 -16.32 26.72 -29.89
N ILE A 354 -17.57 26.23 -29.91
CA ILE A 354 -18.74 27.01 -30.36
C ILE A 354 -19.44 27.76 -29.22
N VAL A 355 -18.99 27.59 -27.98
CA VAL A 355 -19.62 28.21 -26.81
C VAL A 355 -19.73 29.73 -26.97
N SER A 356 -18.65 30.40 -27.36
CA SER A 356 -18.66 31.86 -27.55
C SER A 356 -19.63 32.29 -28.65
N ALA A 357 -19.70 31.54 -29.75
CA ALA A 357 -20.61 31.84 -30.86
C ALA A 357 -22.08 31.65 -30.48
N VAL A 358 -22.37 30.68 -29.62
CA VAL A 358 -23.72 30.43 -29.07
C VAL A 358 -24.10 31.53 -28.05
N GLU A 359 -23.16 31.99 -27.24
CA GLU A 359 -23.35 33.11 -26.31
C GLU A 359 -23.57 34.44 -27.06
N GLU A 360 -22.83 34.68 -28.15
CA GLU A 360 -23.03 35.84 -29.04
C GLU A 360 -24.42 35.85 -29.71
N ALA A 361 -25.00 34.67 -29.94
CA ALA A 361 -26.36 34.53 -30.43
C ALA A 361 -27.45 34.75 -29.37
N GLY A 362 -27.07 35.08 -28.13
CA GLY A 362 -27.99 35.43 -27.04
C GLY A 362 -28.45 34.23 -26.19
N VAL A 363 -27.86 33.05 -26.36
CA VAL A 363 -28.12 31.88 -25.51
C VAL A 363 -27.16 31.89 -24.32
N THR A 364 -27.69 31.74 -23.11
CA THR A 364 -26.84 31.60 -21.90
C THR A 364 -26.35 30.18 -21.77
N THR A 365 -25.02 29.99 -21.67
CA THR A 365 -24.42 28.69 -21.35
C THR A 365 -24.00 28.63 -19.89
N TYR A 366 -23.97 27.43 -19.32
CA TYR A 366 -23.70 27.19 -17.90
C TYR A 366 -22.42 26.36 -17.71
N SER A 367 -21.75 26.55 -16.59
CA SER A 367 -20.79 25.59 -16.04
C SER A 367 -21.52 24.40 -15.39
N THR A 368 -20.78 23.33 -15.09
CA THR A 368 -21.34 22.16 -14.38
C THR A 368 -21.85 22.51 -12.99
N ASP A 369 -21.19 23.44 -12.29
CA ASP A 369 -21.57 23.84 -10.93
C ASP A 369 -22.81 24.74 -10.92
N GLU A 370 -22.92 25.67 -11.88
CA GLU A 370 -24.12 26.50 -12.06
C GLU A 370 -25.34 25.63 -12.40
N MET A 371 -25.19 24.68 -13.33
CA MET A 371 -26.28 23.78 -13.69
C MET A 371 -26.65 22.85 -12.52
N ALA A 372 -25.68 22.36 -11.75
CA ALA A 372 -25.94 21.56 -10.55
C ALA A 372 -26.73 22.35 -9.50
N ALA A 373 -26.40 23.63 -9.28
CA ALA A 373 -27.13 24.49 -8.35
C ALA A 373 -28.59 24.72 -8.81
N LEU A 374 -28.81 24.94 -10.11
CA LEU A 374 -30.16 25.06 -10.66
C LEU A 374 -30.98 23.77 -10.51
N LEU A 375 -30.35 22.61 -10.70
CA LEU A 375 -30.98 21.30 -10.50
C LEU A 375 -31.33 21.05 -9.03
N LEU A 376 -30.45 21.40 -8.11
CA LEU A 376 -30.70 21.28 -6.66
C LEU A 376 -31.74 22.28 -6.15
N GLY A 377 -31.91 23.42 -6.82
CA GLY A 377 -33.04 24.33 -6.58
C GLY A 377 -34.40 23.67 -6.80
N LEU A 378 -34.48 22.58 -7.58
CA LEU A 378 -35.70 21.78 -7.75
C LEU A 378 -35.89 20.73 -6.64
N CYS A 379 -34.95 20.63 -5.70
CA CYS A 379 -34.96 19.70 -4.58
C CYS A 379 -35.20 20.39 -3.23
N ASP A 380 -35.44 21.71 -3.21
CA ASP A 380 -35.85 22.41 -2.00
C ASP A 380 -37.24 21.93 -1.50
N VAL A 381 -37.57 22.30 -0.27
CA VAL A 381 -38.81 21.84 0.39
C VAL A 381 -40.03 22.30 -0.40
N GLU A 382 -40.02 23.55 -0.88
CA GLU A 382 -41.08 24.16 -1.68
C GLU A 382 -41.33 23.38 -2.99
N SER A 383 -40.27 23.08 -3.73
CA SER A 383 -40.35 22.34 -5.00
C SER A 383 -40.76 20.89 -4.78
N LYS A 384 -40.26 20.22 -3.72
CA LYS A 384 -40.69 18.86 -3.38
C LYS A 384 -42.19 18.81 -3.05
N VAL A 385 -42.71 19.79 -2.30
CA VAL A 385 -44.15 19.89 -1.99
C VAL A 385 -44.98 20.18 -3.26
N ALA A 386 -44.50 21.06 -4.13
CA ALA A 386 -45.16 21.34 -5.41
C ALA A 386 -45.18 20.09 -6.31
N ALA A 387 -44.05 19.39 -6.43
CA ALA A 387 -43.90 18.16 -7.21
C ALA A 387 -44.73 16.98 -6.67
N ALA A 388 -45.06 16.98 -5.37
CA ALA A 388 -45.97 16.00 -4.77
C ALA A 388 -47.43 16.18 -5.22
N SER A 389 -47.81 17.40 -5.65
CA SER A 389 -49.16 17.71 -6.15
C SER A 389 -49.25 17.54 -7.67
N SER A 390 -48.25 18.01 -8.41
CA SER A 390 -48.19 17.90 -9.87
C SER A 390 -46.73 17.91 -10.35
N PRO A 391 -46.36 17.15 -11.40
CA PRO A 391 -45.01 17.17 -11.96
C PRO A 391 -44.56 18.59 -12.33
N ILE A 392 -43.37 18.98 -11.86
CA ILE A 392 -42.76 20.26 -12.23
C ILE A 392 -42.10 20.09 -13.60
N LYS A 393 -42.33 21.03 -14.52
CA LYS A 393 -41.55 21.14 -15.76
C LYS A 393 -40.76 22.44 -15.72
N ALA A 394 -39.46 22.33 -15.45
CA ALA A 394 -38.55 23.46 -15.30
C ALA A 394 -37.75 23.64 -16.59
N ASP A 395 -37.70 24.87 -17.09
CA ASP A 395 -36.86 25.25 -18.21
C ASP A 395 -35.54 25.84 -17.69
N LEU A 396 -34.45 25.09 -17.85
CA LEU A 396 -33.10 25.50 -17.48
C LEU A 396 -32.23 25.69 -18.73
N THR A 397 -32.84 26.01 -19.87
CA THR A 397 -32.17 25.96 -21.19
C THR A 397 -31.33 27.20 -21.51
N GLY A 398 -31.54 28.30 -20.78
CA GLY A 398 -30.83 29.57 -21.04
C GLY A 398 -31.25 30.26 -22.34
N GLY A 399 -32.47 29.99 -22.84
CA GLY A 399 -32.98 30.55 -24.09
C GLY A 399 -32.65 29.69 -25.33
N LEU A 400 -31.94 28.57 -25.18
CA LEU A 400 -31.58 27.68 -26.29
C LEU A 400 -32.81 27.08 -27.00
N ALA A 401 -33.91 26.86 -26.29
CA ALA A 401 -35.14 26.32 -26.88
C ALA A 401 -35.85 27.32 -27.82
N GLU A 402 -35.59 28.62 -27.67
CA GLU A 402 -36.22 29.71 -28.43
C GLU A 402 -35.29 30.31 -29.50
N ALA A 403 -33.99 29.99 -29.44
CA ALA A 403 -32.99 30.51 -30.37
C ALA A 403 -33.05 29.77 -31.72
N ASP A 404 -33.36 30.50 -32.79
CA ASP A 404 -33.34 30.00 -34.17
C ASP A 404 -31.90 29.95 -34.70
N LEU A 405 -31.11 29.03 -34.13
CA LEU A 405 -29.70 28.83 -34.46
C LEU A 405 -29.52 27.62 -35.38
N ASP A 406 -28.94 27.84 -36.56
CA ASP A 406 -28.42 26.74 -37.37
C ASP A 406 -27.10 26.24 -36.75
N MET A 407 -27.26 25.29 -35.83
CA MET A 407 -26.15 24.69 -35.11
C MET A 407 -25.22 23.87 -36.01
N ALA A 408 -25.71 23.37 -37.15
CA ALA A 408 -24.86 22.68 -38.13
C ALA A 408 -23.93 23.67 -38.84
N GLU A 409 -24.43 24.87 -39.16
CA GLU A 409 -23.61 25.96 -39.68
C GLU A 409 -22.59 26.47 -38.65
N LEU A 410 -23.00 26.67 -37.39
CA LEU A 410 -22.10 27.07 -36.31
C LEU A 410 -21.04 26.02 -36.01
N ALA A 411 -21.41 24.74 -35.97
CA ALA A 411 -20.49 23.63 -35.80
C ALA A 411 -19.53 23.51 -37.01
N ALA A 412 -20.01 23.71 -38.24
CA ALA A 412 -19.16 23.73 -39.43
C ALA A 412 -18.17 24.90 -39.41
N LYS A 413 -18.61 26.12 -39.06
CA LYS A 413 -17.75 27.30 -38.93
C LYS A 413 -16.67 27.13 -37.85
N ALA A 414 -17.04 26.59 -36.69
CA ALA A 414 -16.04 26.30 -35.66
C ALA A 414 -15.13 25.13 -36.03
N ARG A 415 -15.61 24.12 -36.75
CA ARG A 415 -14.77 23.04 -37.26
C ARG A 415 -13.80 23.55 -38.32
N GLU A 416 -14.21 24.52 -39.14
CA GLU A 416 -13.33 25.25 -40.07
C GLU A 416 -12.28 26.09 -39.31
N GLN A 417 -12.70 26.90 -38.33
CA GLN A 417 -11.80 27.71 -37.50
C GLN A 417 -10.82 26.85 -36.68
N MET A 418 -11.30 25.76 -36.07
CA MET A 418 -10.45 24.80 -35.37
C MET A 418 -9.56 24.01 -36.32
N SER A 419 -10.01 23.68 -37.53
CA SER A 419 -9.14 23.04 -38.53
C SER A 419 -8.03 23.98 -38.99
N SER A 420 -8.29 25.30 -39.08
CA SER A 420 -7.25 26.29 -39.38
C SER A 420 -6.28 26.51 -38.22
N ASP A 421 -6.74 26.42 -36.97
CA ASP A 421 -5.89 26.57 -35.78
C ASP A 421 -5.14 25.27 -35.42
N ALA A 422 -5.76 24.10 -35.56
CA ALA A 422 -5.15 22.80 -35.30
C ALA A 422 -4.18 22.37 -36.40
N SER A 423 -4.38 22.82 -37.66
CA SER A 423 -3.39 22.63 -38.73
C SER A 423 -2.22 23.62 -38.67
N ALA A 424 -2.30 24.64 -37.81
CA ALA A 424 -1.25 25.62 -37.57
C ALA A 424 -0.33 25.27 -36.38
N VAL A 425 -0.59 24.19 -35.65
CA VAL A 425 0.35 23.65 -34.67
C VAL A 425 1.43 22.87 -35.42
N GLN A 426 2.38 23.58 -36.00
CA GLN A 426 3.68 22.97 -36.29
C GLN A 426 4.26 22.48 -34.96
N GLU A 427 4.63 21.21 -34.89
CA GLU A 427 5.60 20.74 -33.90
C GLU A 427 6.91 21.50 -34.16
N GLU A 428 7.03 22.70 -33.60
CA GLU A 428 8.34 23.25 -33.30
C GLU A 428 8.96 22.32 -32.25
N SER A 429 9.74 21.34 -32.72
CA SER A 429 10.66 20.62 -31.85
C SER A 429 11.49 21.70 -31.16
N ALA A 430 11.28 21.93 -29.86
CA ALA A 430 12.01 22.95 -29.13
C ALA A 430 13.51 22.69 -29.31
N PRO A 431 14.26 23.54 -30.03
CA PRO A 431 15.67 23.28 -30.27
C PRO A 431 16.40 23.39 -28.93
N GLY A 432 16.91 22.27 -28.42
CA GLY A 432 17.70 22.23 -27.18
C GLY A 432 17.17 21.35 -26.04
N ILE A 433 16.21 20.44 -26.26
CA ILE A 433 15.88 19.40 -25.27
C ILE A 433 17.03 18.39 -25.23
N ILE A 434 17.76 18.35 -24.11
CA ILE A 434 18.82 17.37 -23.82
C ILE A 434 18.20 16.26 -22.97
N ALA A 435 18.49 15.01 -23.28
CA ALA A 435 18.00 13.88 -22.49
C ALA A 435 18.52 13.93 -21.05
N ALA A 436 17.66 13.56 -20.09
CA ALA A 436 18.01 13.60 -18.67
C ALA A 436 18.93 12.42 -18.33
N LEU A 437 20.14 12.71 -17.84
CA LEU A 437 21.08 11.71 -17.36
C LEU A 437 20.94 11.51 -15.83
N PRO A 438 21.24 10.31 -15.30
CA PRO A 438 21.37 10.09 -13.86
C PRO A 438 22.37 11.09 -13.25
N SER A 439 21.95 11.81 -12.20
CA SER A 439 22.83 12.82 -11.61
C SER A 439 24.01 12.17 -10.87
N PRO A 440 25.23 12.75 -10.93
CA PRO A 440 26.38 12.22 -10.20
C PRO A 440 26.12 12.22 -8.68
N PRO A 441 26.80 11.35 -7.90
CA PRO A 441 26.61 11.27 -6.45
C PRO A 441 26.97 12.59 -5.77
N ARG A 442 25.96 13.27 -5.22
CA ARG A 442 26.06 14.55 -4.53
C ARG A 442 25.87 14.39 -3.02
N ALA A 443 26.32 15.41 -2.27
CA ALA A 443 25.97 15.53 -0.86
C ALA A 443 24.45 15.58 -0.70
N HIS A 444 23.93 14.96 0.37
CA HIS A 444 22.50 15.01 0.66
C HIS A 444 22.10 16.44 1.02
N THR A 445 20.90 16.85 0.62
CA THR A 445 20.32 18.12 1.05
C THR A 445 19.21 17.80 2.05
N PRO A 446 19.50 17.74 3.37
CA PRO A 446 18.47 17.48 4.38
C PRO A 446 17.52 18.67 4.52
N ALA A 447 16.42 18.47 5.25
CA ALA A 447 15.59 19.61 5.66
C ALA A 447 16.40 20.58 6.53
N PRO A 448 16.04 21.88 6.54
CA PRO A 448 16.58 22.81 7.53
C PRO A 448 16.38 22.24 8.94
N PRO A 449 17.44 22.10 9.75
CA PRO A 449 17.33 21.44 11.05
C PRO A 449 16.48 22.27 12.02
N PRO A 450 15.77 21.62 12.97
CA PRO A 450 15.10 22.33 14.05
C PRO A 450 16.09 23.15 14.88
N ASP A 451 15.63 24.28 15.43
CA ASP A 451 16.40 25.02 16.42
C ASP A 451 16.50 24.22 17.73
N TRP A 452 17.69 24.24 18.32
CA TRP A 452 18.02 23.43 19.49
C TRP A 452 18.95 24.20 20.43
N ALA A 453 18.55 24.32 21.69
CA ALA A 453 19.41 24.88 22.72
C ALA A 453 20.59 23.95 23.02
N ASP A 454 21.69 24.51 23.52
CA ASP A 454 22.83 23.71 24.00
C ASP A 454 22.37 22.73 25.08
N ILE A 455 22.78 21.46 24.98
CA ILE A 455 22.43 20.42 25.95
C ILE A 455 23.66 20.01 26.76
N ASP A 456 23.52 19.93 28.08
CA ASP A 456 24.56 19.53 29.01
C ASP A 456 24.56 18.01 29.21
N VAL A 457 24.79 17.27 28.13
CA VAL A 457 24.86 15.80 28.12
C VAL A 457 26.20 15.38 27.55
N ASP A 458 26.92 14.51 28.26
CA ASP A 458 28.16 13.94 27.75
C ASP A 458 27.86 13.04 26.53
N PRO A 459 28.53 13.24 25.37
CA PRO A 459 28.42 12.35 24.23
C PRO A 459 28.67 10.87 24.55
N ALA A 460 29.44 10.56 25.60
CA ALA A 460 29.67 9.18 26.05
C ALA A 460 28.42 8.50 26.62
N ASP A 461 27.44 9.27 27.11
CA ASP A 461 26.17 8.75 27.64
C ASP A 461 25.09 8.62 26.55
N LEU A 462 25.37 9.11 25.34
CA LEU A 462 24.46 9.05 24.19
C LEU A 462 24.69 7.77 23.38
N VAL A 463 23.58 7.15 22.97
CA VAL A 463 23.58 6.10 21.94
C VAL A 463 23.01 6.70 20.66
N VAL A 464 23.78 6.62 19.58
CA VAL A 464 23.45 7.19 18.28
C VAL A 464 23.40 6.11 17.22
N ILE A 465 22.51 6.28 16.24
CA ILE A 465 22.50 5.47 15.02
C ILE A 465 23.47 6.14 14.04
N VAL A 466 24.54 5.43 13.67
CA VAL A 466 25.58 5.97 12.75
C VAL A 466 25.45 5.48 11.32
N GLY A 467 24.71 4.40 11.12
CA GLY A 467 24.51 3.80 9.82
C GLY A 467 23.32 2.85 9.86
N GLY A 468 22.82 2.49 8.70
CA GLY A 468 21.76 1.51 8.59
C GLY A 468 21.41 1.24 7.14
N ALA A 469 20.94 0.04 6.89
CA ALA A 469 20.44 -0.38 5.60
C ALA A 469 19.43 -1.51 5.78
N GLU A 470 18.67 -1.75 4.71
CA GLU A 470 17.68 -2.80 4.64
C GLU A 470 17.75 -3.44 3.26
N LEU A 471 17.30 -4.69 3.20
CA LEU A 471 16.99 -5.39 1.97
C LEU A 471 15.56 -5.93 2.12
N GLY A 472 14.65 -5.35 1.35
CA GLY A 472 13.23 -5.66 1.41
C GLY A 472 12.59 -5.70 0.02
N PRO A 473 11.25 -5.73 -0.06
CA PRO A 473 10.53 -5.88 -1.32
C PRO A 473 10.77 -4.77 -2.34
N TYR A 474 11.23 -3.60 -1.87
CA TYR A 474 11.59 -2.45 -2.69
C TYR A 474 13.11 -2.28 -2.88
N GLY A 475 13.91 -3.32 -2.60
CA GLY A 475 15.37 -3.28 -2.69
C GLY A 475 15.99 -2.68 -1.43
N SER A 476 16.86 -1.68 -1.61
CA SER A 476 17.58 -1.04 -0.51
C SER A 476 16.73 0.02 0.20
N SER A 477 17.26 0.57 1.31
CA SER A 477 16.63 1.68 2.03
C SER A 477 16.44 2.95 1.18
N ARG A 478 17.23 3.12 0.11
CA ARG A 478 17.18 4.28 -0.78
C ARG A 478 15.98 4.19 -1.71
N THR A 479 15.90 3.10 -2.47
CA THR A 479 14.82 2.84 -3.44
C THR A 479 13.47 2.64 -2.75
N ARG A 480 13.46 2.00 -1.57
CA ARG A 480 12.24 1.92 -0.74
C ARG A 480 11.74 3.29 -0.34
N PHE A 481 12.61 4.17 0.15
CA PHE A 481 12.19 5.49 0.63
C PHE A 481 11.73 6.42 -0.51
N GLU A 482 12.36 6.36 -1.68
CA GLU A 482 11.86 7.06 -2.88
C GLU A 482 10.43 6.63 -3.21
N MET A 483 10.18 5.31 -3.29
CA MET A 483 8.82 4.82 -3.54
C MET A 483 7.85 5.17 -2.40
N GLU A 484 8.29 5.10 -1.14
CA GLU A 484 7.46 5.44 0.02
C GLU A 484 7.04 6.91 -0.02
N VAL A 485 7.91 7.83 -0.41
CA VAL A 485 7.67 9.28 -0.36
C VAL A 485 7.07 9.83 -1.66
N ASP A 486 7.59 9.40 -2.82
CA ASP A 486 7.28 10.03 -4.11
C ASP A 486 6.36 9.18 -5.01
N ASP A 487 6.16 7.89 -4.70
CA ASP A 487 5.39 6.92 -5.53
C ASP A 487 6.00 6.65 -6.92
N GLU A 488 7.22 7.13 -7.14
CA GLU A 488 8.00 6.96 -8.36
C GLU A 488 9.49 6.84 -8.02
N LEU A 489 10.27 6.27 -8.94
CA LEU A 489 11.71 6.10 -8.78
C LEU A 489 12.44 7.23 -9.51
N SER A 490 13.50 7.75 -8.90
CA SER A 490 14.43 8.62 -9.61
C SER A 490 15.22 7.84 -10.66
N ALA A 491 15.93 8.52 -11.57
CA ALA A 491 16.84 7.85 -12.51
C ALA A 491 17.92 7.01 -11.78
N ALA A 492 18.38 7.44 -10.61
CA ALA A 492 19.29 6.67 -9.78
C ALA A 492 18.60 5.45 -9.15
N GLY A 493 17.34 5.59 -8.73
CA GLY A 493 16.53 4.49 -8.21
C GLY A 493 16.24 3.42 -9.26
N VAL A 494 15.91 3.82 -10.49
CA VAL A 494 15.74 2.88 -11.62
C VAL A 494 17.07 2.18 -11.94
N LEU A 495 18.18 2.91 -12.01
CA LEU A 495 19.51 2.33 -12.23
C LEU A 495 19.88 1.31 -11.13
N GLU A 496 19.68 1.67 -9.86
CA GLU A 496 19.98 0.78 -8.73
C GLU A 496 19.11 -0.49 -8.77
N LEU A 497 17.81 -0.38 -9.06
CA LEU A 497 16.92 -1.54 -9.13
C LEU A 497 17.13 -2.37 -10.39
N ALA A 498 17.42 -1.76 -11.54
CA ALA A 498 17.75 -2.48 -12.76
C ALA A 498 19.04 -3.29 -12.57
N TRP A 499 20.05 -2.72 -11.91
CA TRP A 499 21.27 -3.43 -11.52
C TRP A 499 20.99 -4.54 -10.52
N THR A 500 20.21 -4.23 -9.47
CA THR A 500 19.86 -5.20 -8.42
C THR A 500 19.03 -6.38 -8.94
N THR A 501 18.16 -6.15 -9.93
CA THR A 501 17.32 -7.19 -10.56
C THR A 501 17.99 -7.89 -11.74
N GLY A 502 19.25 -7.55 -12.02
CA GLY A 502 20.05 -8.13 -13.09
C GLY A 502 19.55 -7.80 -14.51
N LEU A 503 18.73 -6.74 -14.67
CA LEU A 503 18.30 -6.26 -15.99
C LEU A 503 19.44 -5.62 -16.76
N ILE A 504 20.35 -4.98 -16.04
CA ILE A 504 21.57 -4.40 -16.60
C ILE A 504 22.80 -4.95 -15.88
N ARG A 505 23.91 -5.00 -16.61
CA ARG A 505 25.23 -5.37 -16.10
C ARG A 505 26.28 -4.41 -16.63
N TRP A 506 27.39 -4.29 -15.92
CA TRP A 506 28.54 -3.53 -16.41
C TRP A 506 29.47 -4.47 -17.18
N GLU A 507 29.88 -4.09 -18.40
CA GLU A 507 30.95 -4.77 -19.14
C GLU A 507 31.96 -3.74 -19.66
N ASP A 508 33.23 -4.11 -19.67
CA ASP A 508 34.31 -3.28 -20.24
C ASP A 508 34.52 -3.54 -21.75
N ASP A 509 34.09 -4.71 -22.22
CA ASP A 509 34.20 -5.16 -23.61
C ASP A 509 32.81 -5.29 -24.24
N PRO A 510 32.56 -4.80 -25.48
CA PRO A 510 33.49 -4.10 -26.37
C PRO A 510 33.75 -2.62 -26.00
N GLN A 511 32.90 -1.99 -25.19
CA GLN A 511 33.05 -0.62 -24.71
C GLN A 511 32.60 -0.54 -23.24
N PRO A 512 33.32 0.15 -22.35
CA PRO A 512 32.87 0.31 -20.96
C PRO A 512 31.52 1.00 -20.85
N GLY A 513 30.54 0.32 -20.25
CA GLY A 513 29.21 0.86 -20.05
C GLY A 513 28.20 -0.16 -19.52
N TRP A 514 26.95 0.29 -19.45
CA TRP A 514 25.82 -0.54 -19.07
C TRP A 514 25.32 -1.35 -20.25
N TYR A 515 25.25 -2.66 -20.09
CA TYR A 515 24.68 -3.57 -21.07
C TYR A 515 23.39 -4.17 -20.54
N ASP A 516 22.41 -4.30 -21.43
CA ASP A 516 21.23 -5.11 -21.16
C ASP A 516 21.66 -6.58 -21.00
N THR A 517 21.22 -7.23 -19.93
CA THR A 517 21.66 -8.59 -19.61
C THR A 517 21.09 -9.62 -20.59
N GLU A 518 19.91 -9.40 -21.16
CA GLU A 518 19.25 -10.34 -22.06
C GLU A 518 19.74 -10.18 -23.51
N SER A 519 19.75 -8.94 -24.01
CA SER A 519 20.14 -8.67 -25.40
C SER A 519 21.65 -8.54 -25.60
N GLY A 520 22.39 -8.17 -24.55
CA GLY A 520 23.81 -7.83 -24.64
C GLY A 520 24.07 -6.51 -25.37
N GLU A 521 23.06 -5.65 -25.50
CA GLU A 521 23.17 -4.33 -26.14
C GLU A 521 23.64 -3.27 -25.14
N LEU A 522 24.47 -2.33 -25.60
CA LEU A 522 24.87 -1.16 -24.83
C LEU A 522 23.67 -0.23 -24.62
N VAL A 523 23.43 0.15 -23.37
CA VAL A 523 22.33 1.01 -22.92
C VAL A 523 22.86 2.42 -22.69
N ASP A 524 22.25 3.41 -23.33
CA ASP A 524 22.49 4.82 -23.01
C ASP A 524 21.84 5.16 -21.66
N GLU A 525 22.55 5.88 -20.80
CA GLU A 525 22.07 6.31 -19.48
C GLU A 525 20.76 7.14 -19.58
N ALA A 526 20.58 7.87 -20.67
CA ALA A 526 19.37 8.64 -20.96
C ALA A 526 18.10 7.76 -21.13
N GLU A 527 18.28 6.52 -21.58
CA GLU A 527 17.18 5.60 -21.89
C GLU A 527 16.86 4.66 -20.73
N LEU A 528 17.62 4.71 -19.62
CA LEU A 528 17.46 3.81 -18.47
C LEU A 528 16.05 3.86 -17.89
N VAL A 529 15.50 5.06 -17.68
CA VAL A 529 14.16 5.22 -17.12
C VAL A 529 13.11 4.71 -18.10
N GLU A 530 13.17 5.17 -19.36
CA GLU A 530 12.18 4.81 -20.39
C GLU A 530 12.16 3.29 -20.68
N ARG A 531 13.33 2.64 -20.74
CA ARG A 531 13.43 1.21 -21.04
C ARG A 531 13.08 0.30 -19.86
N TYR A 532 13.51 0.65 -18.65
CA TYR A 532 13.50 -0.30 -17.53
C TYR A 532 12.51 0.02 -16.41
N HIS A 533 11.98 1.24 -16.31
CA HIS A 533 11.11 1.63 -15.20
C HIS A 533 9.91 0.67 -15.03
N ASP A 534 9.17 0.41 -16.11
CA ASP A 534 7.96 -0.41 -16.05
C ASP A 534 8.28 -1.88 -15.72
N ALA A 535 9.38 -2.41 -16.25
CA ALA A 535 9.85 -3.76 -15.95
C ALA A 535 10.29 -3.88 -14.48
N VAL A 536 10.95 -2.86 -13.94
CA VAL A 536 11.35 -2.78 -12.53
C VAL A 536 10.11 -2.75 -11.64
N VAL A 537 9.14 -1.86 -11.91
CA VAL A 537 7.92 -1.73 -11.11
C VAL A 537 7.13 -3.05 -11.06
N GLN A 538 7.08 -3.80 -12.15
CA GLN A 538 6.42 -5.12 -12.17
C GLN A 538 7.14 -6.19 -11.33
N LYS A 539 8.46 -6.10 -11.20
CA LYS A 539 9.31 -7.07 -10.48
C LYS A 539 9.51 -6.73 -9.00
N VAL A 540 9.01 -5.60 -8.52
CA VAL A 540 9.33 -5.01 -7.22
C VAL A 540 8.04 -4.80 -6.40
N GLY A 541 8.12 -4.91 -5.06
CA GLY A 541 7.01 -4.65 -4.16
C GLY A 541 6.06 -5.84 -3.92
N ILE A 542 4.82 -5.55 -3.53
CA ILE A 542 3.78 -6.55 -3.24
C ILE A 542 3.19 -7.07 -4.56
N ARG A 543 3.32 -8.38 -4.79
CA ARG A 543 2.89 -9.03 -6.03
C ARG A 543 2.56 -10.50 -5.82
N GLU A 544 2.02 -11.14 -6.86
CA GLU A 544 1.80 -12.58 -6.89
C GLU A 544 3.12 -13.35 -6.64
N PHE A 545 3.05 -14.51 -6.00
CA PHE A 545 4.26 -15.29 -5.72
C PHE A 545 4.91 -15.73 -7.03
N VAL A 546 6.21 -15.48 -7.12
CA VAL A 546 7.05 -15.94 -8.22
C VAL A 546 7.88 -17.11 -7.72
N ASP A 547 8.19 -18.05 -8.61
CA ASP A 547 9.10 -19.14 -8.29
C ASP A 547 10.50 -18.60 -8.01
N ASP A 548 10.90 -18.69 -6.75
CA ASP A 548 12.23 -18.33 -6.24
C ASP A 548 12.95 -19.55 -5.61
N GLY A 549 12.42 -20.75 -5.82
CA GLY A 549 12.89 -22.01 -5.23
C GLY A 549 12.38 -22.29 -3.81
N ALA A 550 11.70 -21.35 -3.15
CA ALA A 550 11.02 -21.60 -1.86
C ALA A 550 9.50 -21.75 -2.00
N ILE A 551 8.91 -21.20 -3.06
CA ILE A 551 7.48 -21.28 -3.36
C ILE A 551 7.30 -21.64 -4.85
N ASP A 552 6.54 -22.70 -5.14
CA ASP A 552 6.28 -23.14 -6.52
C ASP A 552 5.31 -22.17 -7.26
N PRO A 553 5.46 -21.97 -8.59
CA PRO A 553 4.66 -21.01 -9.36
C PRO A 553 3.21 -21.49 -9.58
N ASP A 554 2.94 -22.78 -9.40
CA ASP A 554 1.58 -23.33 -9.49
C ASP A 554 0.77 -23.12 -8.21
N HIS A 555 1.34 -22.43 -7.21
CA HIS A 555 0.73 -22.15 -5.90
C HIS A 555 0.21 -23.42 -5.21
N ALA A 556 0.89 -24.54 -5.42
CA ALA A 556 0.49 -25.83 -4.90
C ALA A 556 1.49 -26.35 -3.87
N SER A 557 1.01 -26.59 -2.64
CA SER A 557 1.82 -27.25 -1.62
C SER A 557 1.82 -28.77 -1.84
N PRO A 558 2.99 -29.44 -1.85
CA PRO A 558 3.04 -30.89 -1.84
C PRO A 558 2.48 -31.43 -0.52
N LEU A 559 1.66 -32.47 -0.61
CA LEU A 559 1.05 -33.17 0.52
C LEU A 559 1.33 -34.67 0.38
N LEU A 560 1.69 -35.35 1.46
CA LEU A 560 1.84 -36.81 1.47
C LEU A 560 0.68 -37.42 2.27
N VAL A 561 -0.16 -38.21 1.59
CA VAL A 561 -1.24 -38.94 2.27
C VAL A 561 -0.81 -40.37 2.57
N SER A 562 -1.07 -40.83 3.79
CA SER A 562 -0.88 -42.22 4.19
C SER A 562 -2.02 -43.07 3.64
N VAL A 563 -1.67 -44.12 2.89
CA VAL A 563 -2.61 -45.09 2.29
C VAL A 563 -2.09 -46.49 2.54
N PHE A 564 -2.97 -47.43 2.82
CA PHE A 564 -2.61 -48.85 2.96
C PHE A 564 -2.83 -49.57 1.63
N LEU A 565 -1.87 -50.38 1.20
CA LEU A 565 -1.99 -51.14 -0.04
C LEU A 565 -3.10 -52.20 0.07
N ASP A 566 -4.02 -52.23 -0.89
CA ASP A 566 -5.05 -53.29 -0.97
C ASP A 566 -4.53 -54.60 -1.58
N LYS A 567 -3.40 -54.53 -2.29
CA LYS A 567 -2.79 -55.64 -3.01
C LYS A 567 -1.27 -55.56 -2.95
N ASP A 568 -0.62 -56.71 -3.08
CA ASP A 568 0.83 -56.79 -3.14
C ASP A 568 1.38 -55.96 -4.30
N PHE A 569 2.41 -55.17 -4.01
CA PHE A 569 3.10 -54.28 -4.93
C PHE A 569 4.59 -54.64 -4.99
N SER A 570 5.07 -54.99 -6.18
CA SER A 570 6.46 -55.39 -6.41
C SER A 570 7.21 -54.36 -7.24
N PHE A 571 8.42 -54.01 -6.81
CA PHE A 571 9.37 -53.19 -7.57
C PHE A 571 10.80 -53.69 -7.38
N VAL A 572 11.77 -53.04 -8.00
CA VAL A 572 13.18 -53.43 -7.99
C VAL A 572 14.02 -52.29 -7.42
N VAL A 573 15.04 -52.62 -6.63
CA VAL A 573 16.06 -51.70 -6.11
C VAL A 573 17.46 -52.19 -6.49
N SER A 574 18.42 -51.29 -6.60
CA SER A 574 19.74 -51.59 -7.17
C SER A 574 20.71 -52.22 -6.19
N THR A 575 20.47 -52.09 -4.88
CA THR A 575 21.38 -52.61 -3.85
C THR A 575 20.67 -53.46 -2.80
N GLU A 576 21.41 -54.43 -2.25
CA GLU A 576 20.93 -55.23 -1.11
C GLU A 576 20.66 -54.35 0.12
N ALA A 577 21.46 -53.30 0.31
CA ALA A 577 21.32 -52.38 1.44
C ALA A 577 19.97 -51.66 1.42
N GLU A 578 19.56 -51.13 0.25
CA GLU A 578 18.23 -50.53 0.06
C GLU A 578 17.12 -51.54 0.30
N ALA A 579 17.22 -52.75 -0.28
CA ALA A 579 16.23 -53.80 -0.09
C ALA A 579 16.06 -54.16 1.40
N ARG A 580 17.16 -54.30 2.14
CA ARG A 580 17.15 -54.56 3.58
C ARG A 580 16.54 -53.42 4.38
N ALA A 581 16.77 -52.16 3.99
CA ALA A 581 16.14 -51.01 4.65
C ALA A 581 14.61 -51.07 4.59
N PHE A 582 14.04 -51.51 3.45
CA PHE A 582 12.58 -51.71 3.34
C PHE A 582 12.05 -52.80 4.30
N VAL A 583 12.80 -53.91 4.46
CA VAL A 583 12.43 -54.98 5.42
C VAL A 583 12.60 -54.53 6.87
N GLN A 584 13.59 -53.69 7.15
CA GLN A 584 13.78 -53.14 8.50
C GLN A 584 12.61 -52.22 8.92
N PHE A 585 12.07 -51.46 7.98
CA PHE A 585 10.92 -50.58 8.25
C PHE A 585 9.62 -51.37 8.48
N ASP A 586 9.32 -52.38 7.64
CA ASP A 586 8.11 -53.19 7.76
C ASP A 586 8.41 -54.68 7.48
N PRO A 587 8.93 -55.42 8.47
CA PRO A 587 9.35 -56.81 8.28
C PRO A 587 8.18 -57.77 8.10
N GLU A 588 6.99 -57.42 8.59
CA GLU A 588 5.79 -58.26 8.50
C GLU A 588 5.15 -58.19 7.11
N HIS A 589 5.13 -57.00 6.50
CA HIS A 589 4.51 -56.74 5.21
C HIS A 589 5.49 -56.54 4.06
N THR A 590 6.81 -56.61 4.26
CA THR A 590 7.79 -56.52 3.15
C THR A 590 8.56 -57.83 2.96
N VAL A 591 8.69 -58.28 1.70
CA VAL A 591 9.50 -59.43 1.29
C VAL A 591 10.51 -59.00 0.24
N ILE A 592 11.77 -59.41 0.41
CA ILE A 592 12.82 -59.15 -0.59
C ILE A 592 13.34 -60.43 -1.22
N ARG A 593 13.73 -60.37 -2.49
CA ARG A 593 14.34 -61.49 -3.23
C ARG A 593 15.44 -60.99 -4.17
N PRO A 594 16.62 -61.63 -4.24
CA PRO A 594 17.64 -61.24 -5.21
C PRO A 594 17.14 -61.51 -6.64
N VAL A 595 17.44 -60.61 -7.59
CA VAL A 595 17.14 -60.79 -9.01
C VAL A 595 18.22 -61.68 -9.64
N PRO A 596 17.88 -62.83 -10.24
CA PRO A 596 18.87 -63.69 -10.86
C PRO A 596 19.63 -62.97 -11.98
N ASN A 597 20.97 -63.07 -11.96
CA ASN A 597 21.88 -62.45 -12.94
C ASN A 597 21.92 -60.91 -12.93
N SER A 598 21.42 -60.25 -11.87
CA SER A 598 21.63 -58.82 -11.62
C SER A 598 22.13 -58.60 -10.18
N ALA A 599 22.70 -57.42 -9.90
CA ALA A 599 22.97 -56.95 -8.54
C ALA A 599 21.69 -56.45 -7.84
N ASP A 600 20.59 -56.35 -8.59
CA ASP A 600 19.31 -55.82 -8.13
C ASP A 600 18.53 -56.78 -7.21
N TRP A 601 17.59 -56.23 -6.46
CA TRP A 601 16.70 -56.94 -5.55
C TRP A 601 15.25 -56.57 -5.80
N HIS A 602 14.37 -57.57 -5.85
CA HIS A 602 12.93 -57.35 -5.78
C HIS A 602 12.52 -56.99 -4.36
N VAL A 603 11.74 -55.91 -4.22
CA VAL A 603 11.02 -55.55 -3.00
C VAL A 603 9.53 -55.74 -3.27
N ILE A 604 8.88 -56.59 -2.48
CA ILE A 604 7.45 -56.88 -2.54
C ILE A 604 6.81 -56.39 -1.25
N ARG A 605 6.07 -55.29 -1.32
CA ARG A 605 5.23 -54.80 -0.24
C ARG A 605 3.87 -55.48 -0.32
N LYS A 606 3.43 -56.15 0.73
CA LYS A 606 2.17 -56.90 0.78
C LYS A 606 0.98 -55.96 0.94
N ALA A 607 -0.21 -56.47 0.66
CA ALA A 607 -1.45 -55.84 1.11
C ALA A 607 -1.38 -55.54 2.63
N GLY A 608 -1.83 -54.35 3.03
CA GLY A 608 -1.71 -53.83 4.39
C GLY A 608 -0.46 -52.97 4.65
N THR A 609 0.50 -52.90 3.73
CA THR A 609 1.68 -52.01 3.90
C THR A 609 1.27 -50.54 3.78
N GLU A 610 1.74 -49.69 4.70
CA GLU A 610 1.57 -48.24 4.60
C GLU A 610 2.47 -47.66 3.47
N ILE A 611 1.87 -46.85 2.61
CA ILE A 611 2.57 -46.06 1.59
C ILE A 611 2.19 -44.59 1.72
N ARG A 612 3.12 -43.70 1.36
CA ARG A 612 2.87 -42.25 1.29
C ARG A 612 2.73 -41.84 -0.17
N VAL A 613 1.56 -41.36 -0.55
CA VAL A 613 1.24 -40.97 -1.93
C VAL A 613 1.26 -39.43 -2.05
N PRO A 614 2.00 -38.85 -3.00
CA PRO A 614 1.99 -37.42 -3.25
C PRO A 614 0.61 -36.92 -3.73
N ARG A 615 0.16 -35.81 -3.15
CA ARG A 615 -0.96 -34.97 -3.59
C ARG A 615 -0.52 -33.51 -3.59
N LYS A 616 -1.36 -32.64 -4.12
CA LYS A 616 -1.17 -31.18 -4.11
C LYS A 616 -2.39 -30.51 -3.50
N THR A 617 -2.18 -29.43 -2.75
CA THR A 617 -3.25 -28.55 -2.27
C THR A 617 -2.97 -27.13 -2.74
N LYS A 618 -4.02 -26.41 -3.15
CA LYS A 618 -3.88 -25.02 -3.60
C LYS A 618 -3.80 -24.09 -2.40
N LEU A 619 -2.88 -23.13 -2.43
CA LEU A 619 -2.75 -22.11 -1.39
C LEU A 619 -3.91 -21.10 -1.46
N SER A 620 -4.37 -20.65 -0.29
CA SER A 620 -5.33 -19.55 -0.18
C SER A 620 -4.68 -18.17 -0.26
N ARG A 621 -3.35 -18.12 -0.09
CA ARG A 621 -2.51 -16.92 -0.21
C ARG A 621 -1.67 -17.07 -1.47
N THR A 622 -1.87 -16.16 -2.43
CA THR A 622 -1.09 -16.15 -3.68
C THR A 622 -0.31 -14.85 -3.87
N VAL A 623 -0.32 -13.96 -2.88
CA VAL A 623 0.33 -12.64 -2.93
C VAL A 623 1.17 -12.44 -1.67
N GLY A 624 2.36 -11.87 -1.84
CA GLY A 624 3.22 -11.46 -0.73
C GLY A 624 4.27 -10.43 -1.18
N ALA A 625 4.93 -9.80 -0.21
CA ALA A 625 5.94 -8.80 -0.48
C ALA A 625 7.33 -9.46 -0.55
N GLN A 626 7.83 -9.64 -1.77
CA GLN A 626 9.02 -10.43 -2.08
C GLN A 626 10.19 -9.51 -2.44
N ILE A 627 11.43 -9.88 -2.07
CA ILE A 627 12.66 -9.23 -2.60
C ILE A 627 12.53 -9.10 -4.14
N PRO A 628 13.02 -8.01 -4.76
CA PRO A 628 12.92 -7.81 -6.21
C PRO A 628 13.28 -9.05 -7.03
N THR A 629 12.44 -9.42 -7.99
CA THR A 629 12.67 -10.61 -8.82
C THR A 629 13.94 -10.43 -9.64
N GLY A 630 14.84 -11.41 -9.60
CA GLY A 630 16.16 -11.32 -10.23
C GLY A 630 17.27 -10.82 -9.29
N PHE A 631 16.97 -10.58 -8.00
CA PHE A 631 17.99 -10.28 -7.01
C PHE A 631 19.05 -11.38 -6.94
N ASP A 632 20.31 -10.98 -7.15
CA ASP A 632 21.47 -11.88 -7.09
C ASP A 632 22.49 -11.36 -6.06
N PRO A 633 22.77 -12.11 -4.97
CA PRO A 633 23.77 -11.72 -3.98
C PRO A 633 25.20 -11.64 -4.57
N THR A 634 25.47 -12.31 -5.68
CA THR A 634 26.81 -12.32 -6.29
C THR A 634 27.16 -11.02 -7.01
N VAL A 635 26.15 -10.28 -7.45
CA VAL A 635 26.29 -8.92 -7.98
C VAL A 635 26.84 -7.96 -6.90
N TRP A 636 26.60 -8.24 -5.62
CA TRP A 636 27.16 -7.49 -4.49
C TRP A 636 28.60 -7.91 -4.13
N GLY A 637 29.10 -8.99 -4.72
CA GLY A 637 30.43 -9.57 -4.46
C GLY A 637 30.42 -10.83 -3.59
N ILE A 638 29.25 -11.36 -3.21
CA ILE A 638 29.18 -12.65 -2.51
C ILE A 638 29.64 -13.76 -3.45
N SER A 639 30.50 -14.65 -2.95
CA SER A 639 31.04 -15.75 -3.74
C SER A 639 30.00 -16.86 -3.94
N GLN A 640 30.08 -17.55 -5.09
CA GLN A 640 29.13 -18.61 -5.46
C GLN A 640 29.11 -19.78 -4.45
N ASP A 641 30.25 -20.10 -3.83
CA ASP A 641 30.33 -21.11 -2.77
C ASP A 641 29.56 -20.70 -1.51
N MET A 642 29.61 -19.41 -1.13
CA MET A 642 28.86 -18.88 -0.01
C MET A 642 27.36 -18.88 -0.34
N ALA A 643 26.97 -18.37 -1.52
CA ALA A 643 25.58 -18.36 -1.96
C ALA A 643 24.93 -19.76 -1.95
N ALA A 644 25.69 -20.82 -2.22
CA ALA A 644 25.20 -22.20 -2.21
C ALA A 644 25.23 -22.90 -0.84
N SER A 645 26.01 -22.42 0.13
CA SER A 645 26.23 -23.11 1.42
C SER A 645 25.40 -22.55 2.57
N ILE A 646 25.09 -21.27 2.57
CA ILE A 646 24.35 -20.63 3.67
C ILE A 646 22.88 -20.41 3.32
N ASP A 647 22.05 -20.23 4.34
CA ASP A 647 20.65 -19.88 4.14
C ASP A 647 20.49 -18.53 3.41
N ARG A 648 19.46 -18.39 2.57
CA ARG A 648 19.18 -17.13 1.86
C ARG A 648 19.00 -15.94 2.80
N VAL A 649 18.46 -16.15 4.00
CA VAL A 649 18.31 -15.08 4.99
C VAL A 649 19.68 -14.57 5.48
N ALA A 650 20.71 -15.42 5.47
CA ALA A 650 22.07 -15.02 5.78
C ALA A 650 22.69 -14.13 4.70
N LEU A 651 22.39 -14.41 3.42
CA LEU A 651 22.81 -13.56 2.30
C LEU A 651 22.22 -12.15 2.45
N TRP A 652 20.94 -12.05 2.80
CA TRP A 652 20.28 -10.76 3.01
C TRP A 652 20.88 -9.98 4.17
N ASN A 653 21.14 -10.65 5.30
CA ASN A 653 21.73 -9.99 6.47
C ASN A 653 23.18 -9.54 6.22
N ILE A 654 23.97 -10.32 5.47
CA ILE A 654 25.33 -9.91 5.05
C ILE A 654 25.26 -8.65 4.19
N ILE A 655 24.42 -8.64 3.14
CA ILE A 655 24.29 -7.51 2.23
C ILE A 655 23.79 -6.26 2.96
N ALA A 656 22.76 -6.40 3.81
CA ALA A 656 22.27 -5.30 4.63
C ALA A 656 23.34 -4.78 5.60
N THR A 657 24.19 -5.65 6.16
CA THR A 657 25.29 -5.20 7.02
C THR A 657 26.33 -4.43 6.21
N VAL A 658 26.73 -4.94 5.03
CA VAL A 658 27.70 -4.27 4.14
C VAL A 658 27.20 -2.88 3.74
N ASP A 659 25.95 -2.78 3.27
CA ASP A 659 25.36 -1.49 2.88
C ASP A 659 25.28 -0.54 4.08
N ALA A 660 24.95 -1.03 5.28
CA ALA A 660 24.91 -0.19 6.49
C ALA A 660 26.26 0.45 6.83
N PHE A 661 27.38 -0.28 6.67
CA PHE A 661 28.74 0.25 6.86
C PHE A 661 29.13 1.22 5.74
N LEU A 662 28.93 0.82 4.48
CA LEU A 662 29.31 1.63 3.31
C LEU A 662 28.51 2.93 3.21
N SER A 663 27.21 2.90 3.49
CA SER A 663 26.34 4.08 3.52
C SER A 663 26.75 5.08 4.62
N ALA A 664 27.38 4.61 5.70
CA ALA A 664 27.96 5.45 6.75
C ALA A 664 29.40 5.92 6.43
N GLY A 665 30.00 5.46 5.33
CA GLY A 665 31.30 5.90 4.84
C GLY A 665 32.50 5.31 5.58
N PHE A 666 32.38 4.11 6.14
CA PHE A 666 33.49 3.42 6.80
C PHE A 666 33.41 1.90 6.64
N THR A 667 34.51 1.20 6.93
CA THR A 667 34.58 -0.26 6.92
C THR A 667 34.76 -0.82 8.33
N PRO A 668 34.50 -2.13 8.57
CA PRO A 668 34.86 -2.76 9.84
C PRO A 668 36.36 -2.64 10.17
N ALA A 669 37.23 -2.64 9.16
CA ALA A 669 38.66 -2.42 9.33
C ALA A 669 38.96 -1.05 9.94
N ASP A 670 38.34 0.00 9.39
CA ASP A 670 38.50 1.36 9.88
C ASP A 670 38.06 1.48 11.34
N LEU A 671 36.97 0.80 11.72
CA LEU A 671 36.49 0.76 13.10
C LEU A 671 37.55 0.19 14.07
N MET A 672 38.22 -0.90 13.72
CA MET A 672 39.25 -1.55 14.55
C MET A 672 40.51 -0.69 14.77
N ARG A 673 40.66 0.44 14.05
CA ARG A 673 41.69 1.45 14.33
C ARG A 673 41.36 2.29 15.56
N TRP A 674 40.08 2.41 15.91
CA TRP A 674 39.60 3.27 16.99
C TRP A 674 39.26 2.48 18.24
N VAL A 675 38.67 1.30 18.08
CA VAL A 675 38.18 0.45 19.19
C VAL A 675 38.89 -0.89 19.21
N HIS A 676 39.01 -1.47 20.42
CA HIS A 676 39.47 -2.85 20.55
C HIS A 676 38.40 -3.79 19.97
N PRO A 677 38.75 -4.88 19.26
CA PRO A 677 37.77 -5.77 18.63
C PRO A 677 36.75 -6.39 19.58
N SER A 678 37.07 -6.50 20.88
CA SER A 678 36.13 -6.98 21.91
C SER A 678 35.03 -5.98 22.28
N LEU A 679 35.15 -4.72 21.85
CA LEU A 679 34.17 -3.65 22.10
C LEU A 679 33.22 -3.44 20.93
N VAL A 680 33.20 -4.37 19.96
CA VAL A 680 32.27 -4.38 18.83
C VAL A 680 31.33 -5.57 18.99
N ALA A 681 30.06 -5.31 19.28
CA ALA A 681 29.05 -6.34 19.50
C ALA A 681 28.12 -6.53 18.29
N ASN A 682 27.43 -7.67 18.26
CA ASN A 682 26.38 -7.97 17.29
C ASN A 682 25.12 -8.42 18.06
N THR A 683 24.00 -7.73 17.85
CA THR A 683 22.69 -8.04 18.47
C THR A 683 21.61 -8.46 17.47
N GLN A 684 21.97 -8.77 16.23
CA GLN A 684 20.99 -9.07 15.17
C GLN A 684 20.14 -10.30 15.54
N GLY A 685 18.82 -10.12 15.54
CA GLY A 685 17.84 -11.15 15.90
C GLY A 685 16.99 -11.63 14.73
N THR A 686 16.11 -12.60 14.99
CA THR A 686 15.14 -13.12 14.00
C THR A 686 13.88 -13.66 14.67
N GLY A 687 12.75 -13.65 13.97
CA GLY A 687 11.51 -14.25 14.48
C GLY A 687 11.55 -15.78 14.43
N MET A 688 12.09 -16.35 13.35
CA MET A 688 12.35 -17.79 13.23
C MET A 688 13.80 -18.09 12.83
N GLY A 689 14.31 -17.45 11.76
CA GLY A 689 15.67 -17.66 11.25
C GLY A 689 15.88 -19.02 10.58
N GLY A 690 16.71 -19.06 9.52
CA GLY A 690 17.10 -20.31 8.86
C GLY A 690 15.93 -21.14 8.30
N MET A 691 14.83 -20.49 7.90
CA MET A 691 13.57 -21.16 7.54
C MET A 691 13.76 -22.09 6.33
N THR A 692 14.49 -21.63 5.32
CA THR A 692 14.81 -22.42 4.12
C THR A 692 15.70 -23.63 4.45
N SER A 693 16.66 -23.45 5.35
CA SER A 693 17.52 -24.54 5.83
C SER A 693 16.73 -25.55 6.66
N MET A 694 15.77 -25.08 7.47
CA MET A 694 14.92 -25.92 8.30
C MET A 694 14.00 -26.81 7.45
N GLN A 695 13.28 -26.25 6.48
CA GLN A 695 12.47 -27.05 5.54
C GLN A 695 13.34 -28.04 4.75
N THR A 696 14.53 -27.62 4.31
CA THR A 696 15.47 -28.48 3.57
C THR A 696 15.94 -29.66 4.40
N MET A 697 16.22 -29.43 5.69
CA MET A 697 16.59 -30.49 6.63
C MET A 697 15.45 -31.50 6.82
N TYR A 698 14.24 -31.04 7.17
CA TYR A 698 13.12 -31.94 7.45
C TYR A 698 12.67 -32.71 6.21
N HIS A 699 12.46 -32.02 5.08
CA HIS A 699 12.08 -32.64 3.82
C HIS A 699 13.19 -33.54 3.27
N GLY A 700 14.43 -33.07 3.26
CA GLY A 700 15.57 -33.83 2.73
C GLY A 700 15.83 -35.11 3.52
N ASN A 701 15.73 -35.07 4.85
CA ASN A 701 15.87 -36.26 5.69
C ASN A 701 14.72 -37.24 5.50
N LEU A 702 13.47 -36.76 5.46
CA LEU A 702 12.31 -37.62 5.31
C LEU A 702 12.24 -38.28 3.93
N LEU A 703 12.64 -37.56 2.88
CA LEU A 703 12.61 -38.02 1.49
C LEU A 703 13.89 -38.74 1.06
N GLY A 704 14.91 -38.82 1.93
CA GLY A 704 16.21 -39.42 1.59
C GLY A 704 16.99 -38.65 0.51
N ARG A 705 16.74 -37.34 0.34
CA ARG A 705 17.48 -36.50 -0.60
C ARG A 705 18.87 -36.17 -0.04
N ASN A 706 19.83 -35.94 -0.93
CA ASN A 706 21.11 -35.36 -0.56
C ASN A 706 20.90 -33.89 -0.16
N LYS A 707 21.47 -33.51 0.98
CA LYS A 707 21.37 -32.20 1.61
C LYS A 707 22.73 -31.85 2.22
N PRO A 708 23.04 -30.57 2.46
CA PRO A 708 24.27 -30.17 3.14
C PRO A 708 24.40 -30.83 4.53
N ASN A 709 25.62 -31.24 4.89
CA ASN A 709 25.89 -31.92 6.17
C ASN A 709 25.90 -30.96 7.37
N ASP A 710 26.13 -29.68 7.09
CA ASP A 710 26.12 -28.53 8.01
C ASP A 710 24.71 -27.92 8.17
N ILE A 711 23.68 -28.48 7.55
CA ILE A 711 22.32 -27.90 7.56
C ILE A 711 21.80 -27.58 8.96
N LEU A 712 22.13 -28.40 9.98
CA LEU A 712 21.72 -28.15 11.37
C LEU A 712 22.42 -26.93 11.99
N GLN A 713 23.63 -26.58 11.53
CA GLN A 713 24.28 -25.33 11.92
C GLN A 713 23.54 -24.15 11.28
N GLU A 714 23.16 -24.26 10.01
CA GLU A 714 22.51 -23.19 9.24
C GLU A 714 21.06 -22.91 9.67
N VAL A 715 20.40 -23.83 10.40
CA VAL A 715 19.08 -23.54 11.01
C VAL A 715 19.18 -22.71 12.30
N LEU A 716 20.36 -22.61 12.93
CA LEU A 716 20.47 -21.92 14.22
C LEU A 716 20.26 -20.41 14.00
N PRO A 717 19.28 -19.77 14.66
CA PRO A 717 18.95 -18.35 14.42
C PRO A 717 20.16 -17.40 14.49
N ASN A 718 21.12 -17.69 15.37
CA ASN A 718 22.33 -16.89 15.55
C ASN A 718 23.38 -17.07 14.45
N VAL A 719 23.34 -18.16 13.66
CA VAL A 719 24.37 -18.47 12.66
C VAL A 719 24.43 -17.42 11.56
N VAL A 720 23.29 -16.82 11.23
CA VAL A 720 23.17 -15.77 10.22
C VAL A 720 24.08 -14.59 10.56
N ALA A 721 24.00 -14.11 11.80
CA ALA A 721 24.87 -13.04 12.29
C ALA A 721 26.30 -13.53 12.56
N ALA A 722 26.48 -14.82 12.87
CA ALA A 722 27.82 -15.41 12.99
C ALA A 722 28.57 -15.41 11.66
N HIS A 723 27.90 -15.70 10.54
CA HIS A 723 28.48 -15.57 9.21
C HIS A 723 28.94 -14.14 8.94
N VAL A 724 28.13 -13.12 9.29
CA VAL A 724 28.53 -11.70 9.19
C VAL A 724 29.78 -11.38 10.01
N VAL A 725 29.90 -11.91 11.23
CA VAL A 725 31.10 -11.72 12.06
C VAL A 725 32.31 -12.43 11.45
N GLN A 726 32.15 -13.66 10.96
CA GLN A 726 33.23 -14.44 10.36
C GLN A 726 33.70 -13.88 9.02
N SER A 727 32.80 -13.31 8.24
CA SER A 727 33.03 -12.98 6.84
C SER A 727 33.27 -11.48 6.60
N TYR A 728 32.88 -10.62 7.53
CA TYR A 728 32.94 -9.17 7.34
C TYR A 728 33.43 -8.40 8.57
N VAL A 729 32.69 -8.43 9.69
CA VAL A 729 32.96 -7.54 10.83
C VAL A 729 34.22 -7.94 11.60
N GLY A 730 34.47 -9.24 11.77
CA GLY A 730 35.67 -9.76 12.44
C GLY A 730 35.80 -9.37 13.92
N SER A 731 34.69 -9.10 14.62
CA SER A 731 34.71 -8.68 16.02
C SER A 731 34.89 -9.83 17.00
N TYR A 732 35.41 -9.49 18.19
CA TYR A 732 35.59 -10.40 19.33
C TYR A 732 34.62 -10.09 20.49
N GLY A 733 33.71 -9.14 20.26
CA GLY A 733 32.77 -8.68 21.28
C GLY A 733 31.55 -9.58 21.43
N ALA A 734 30.59 -9.10 22.21
CA ALA A 734 29.42 -9.89 22.57
C ALA A 734 28.48 -10.14 21.39
N MET A 735 27.97 -11.36 21.26
CA MET A 735 26.95 -11.76 20.30
C MET A 735 25.69 -12.21 21.05
N ILE A 736 24.55 -11.54 20.81
CA ILE A 736 23.24 -11.89 21.39
C ILE A 736 22.22 -11.86 20.26
N HIS A 737 21.32 -12.83 20.19
CA HIS A 737 20.39 -12.96 19.06
C HIS A 737 18.97 -13.08 19.61
N PRO A 738 18.27 -11.95 19.78
CA PRO A 738 16.93 -11.96 20.34
C PRO A 738 15.93 -12.65 19.40
N VAL A 739 14.90 -13.22 20.02
CA VAL A 739 13.70 -13.73 19.33
C VAL A 739 12.50 -13.06 20.00
N GLY A 740 11.98 -12.02 19.36
CA GLY A 740 10.82 -11.24 19.80
C GLY A 740 9.63 -11.37 18.86
N ALA A 741 9.56 -12.46 18.09
CA ALA A 741 8.62 -12.62 16.97
C ALA A 741 8.66 -11.38 16.05
N CYS A 742 7.52 -10.70 15.84
CA CYS A 742 7.44 -9.50 15.00
C CYS A 742 8.14 -8.26 15.59
N ALA A 743 8.43 -8.27 16.91
CA ALA A 743 9.12 -7.18 17.60
C ALA A 743 10.64 -7.37 17.68
N THR A 744 11.19 -8.43 17.07
CA THR A 744 12.60 -8.81 17.23
C THR A 744 13.60 -7.68 16.94
N ALA A 745 13.44 -6.95 15.84
CA ALA A 745 14.32 -5.82 15.54
C ALA A 745 14.29 -4.72 16.62
N ALA A 746 13.16 -4.48 17.30
CA ALA A 746 13.09 -3.50 18.38
C ALA A 746 13.81 -4.01 19.65
N VAL A 747 13.63 -5.29 19.99
CA VAL A 747 14.34 -5.95 21.11
C VAL A 747 15.85 -5.99 20.85
N SER A 748 16.27 -6.21 19.61
CA SER A 748 17.68 -6.15 19.18
C SER A 748 18.34 -4.80 19.45
N VAL A 749 17.58 -3.71 19.27
CA VAL A 749 18.06 -2.35 19.53
C VAL A 749 18.11 -2.03 21.02
N GLU A 750 17.10 -2.45 21.80
CA GLU A 750 17.15 -2.36 23.27
C GLU A 750 18.42 -3.02 23.83
N GLU A 751 18.67 -4.28 23.47
CA GLU A 751 19.85 -5.03 23.89
C GLU A 751 21.16 -4.37 23.43
N GLY A 752 21.15 -3.75 22.24
CA GLY A 752 22.29 -3.00 21.72
C GLY A 752 22.58 -1.71 22.50
N VAL A 753 21.53 -0.93 22.81
CA VAL A 753 21.62 0.27 23.64
C VAL A 753 22.17 -0.08 25.02
N ASP A 754 21.67 -1.15 25.64
CA ASP A 754 22.09 -1.58 26.97
C ASP A 754 23.56 -2.02 27.01
N LYS A 755 24.05 -2.70 25.97
CA LYS A 755 25.47 -3.06 25.85
C LYS A 755 26.37 -1.83 25.80
N ILE A 756 25.96 -0.77 25.11
CA ILE A 756 26.73 0.48 25.02
C ILE A 756 26.70 1.20 26.37
N ARG A 757 25.51 1.36 26.97
CA ARG A 757 25.36 2.03 28.27
C ARG A 757 26.11 1.34 29.41
N LEU A 758 26.29 0.02 29.34
CA LEU A 758 27.08 -0.75 30.32
C LEU A 758 28.59 -0.75 30.02
N GLY A 759 29.05 -0.14 28.92
CA GLY A 759 30.44 -0.15 28.50
C GLY A 759 30.95 -1.52 28.03
N LYS A 760 30.04 -2.47 27.73
CA LYS A 760 30.39 -3.79 27.17
C LYS A 760 30.79 -3.72 25.70
N ALA A 761 30.32 -2.69 25.00
CA ALA A 761 30.65 -2.39 23.62
C ALA A 761 30.61 -0.86 23.40
N GLU A 762 31.32 -0.38 22.39
CA GLU A 762 31.24 1.01 21.92
C GLU A 762 30.52 1.12 20.57
N LEU A 763 30.46 0.02 19.81
CA LEU A 763 29.66 -0.12 18.60
C LEU A 763 28.91 -1.45 18.63
N VAL A 764 27.65 -1.45 18.21
CA VAL A 764 26.79 -2.62 18.11
C VAL A 764 26.12 -2.67 16.74
N VAL A 765 26.23 -3.82 16.08
CA VAL A 765 25.48 -4.15 14.87
C VAL A 765 24.13 -4.74 15.31
N ALA A 766 23.06 -3.97 15.24
CA ALA A 766 21.71 -4.36 15.66
C ALA A 766 20.78 -4.52 14.45
N GLY A 767 19.70 -5.26 14.56
CA GLY A 767 18.77 -5.45 13.44
C GLY A 767 17.89 -6.68 13.56
N GLY A 768 17.20 -6.98 12.47
CA GLY A 768 16.35 -8.14 12.38
C GLY A 768 16.07 -8.55 10.95
N PHE A 769 15.83 -9.84 10.75
CA PHE A 769 15.56 -10.44 9.45
C PHE A 769 14.62 -11.63 9.59
N ASP A 770 13.84 -11.88 8.55
CA ASP A 770 13.03 -13.09 8.42
C ASP A 770 12.72 -13.39 6.96
N ASP A 771 12.34 -14.65 6.75
CA ASP A 771 12.11 -15.23 5.44
C ASP A 771 10.64 -15.59 5.21
N LEU A 772 10.20 -15.71 3.96
CA LEU A 772 8.87 -16.13 3.53
C LEU A 772 8.94 -17.47 2.81
N THR A 773 8.53 -18.55 3.47
CA THR A 773 8.53 -19.90 2.88
C THR A 773 7.11 -20.47 2.82
N LEU A 774 6.95 -21.58 2.09
CA LEU A 774 5.67 -22.26 1.91
C LEU A 774 4.97 -22.58 3.24
N GLU A 775 5.69 -23.12 4.22
CA GLU A 775 5.13 -23.49 5.52
C GLU A 775 4.80 -22.27 6.37
N ALA A 776 5.53 -21.15 6.20
CA ALA A 776 5.21 -19.89 6.85
C ALA A 776 3.84 -19.39 6.40
N ILE A 777 3.62 -19.38 5.09
CA ILE A 777 2.37 -18.97 4.45
C ILE A 777 1.20 -19.84 4.94
N ILE A 778 1.38 -21.16 4.96
CA ILE A 778 0.37 -22.11 5.43
C ILE A 778 0.09 -21.87 6.92
N GLY A 779 1.13 -21.78 7.76
CA GLY A 779 0.98 -21.59 9.20
C GLY A 779 0.21 -20.32 9.57
N PHE A 780 0.50 -19.19 8.92
CA PHE A 780 -0.26 -17.96 9.15
C PHE A 780 -1.66 -17.97 8.55
N GLY A 781 -1.83 -18.64 7.40
CA GLY A 781 -3.14 -18.87 6.79
C GLY A 781 -4.07 -19.66 7.71
N ASP A 782 -3.56 -20.75 8.30
CA ASP A 782 -4.28 -21.59 9.26
C ASP A 782 -4.60 -20.87 10.58
N MET A 783 -3.73 -19.93 10.98
CA MET A 783 -3.97 -19.04 12.13
C MET A 783 -4.96 -17.91 11.83
N ALA A 784 -5.43 -17.78 10.58
CA ALA A 784 -6.34 -16.74 10.11
C ALA A 784 -5.85 -15.30 10.38
N ALA A 785 -4.53 -15.08 10.35
CA ALA A 785 -3.92 -13.77 10.60
C ALA A 785 -3.55 -13.02 9.30
N THR A 786 -3.35 -13.73 8.20
CA THR A 786 -2.99 -13.16 6.89
C THR A 786 -4.22 -12.85 6.03
N ALA A 787 -4.09 -11.81 5.20
CA ALA A 787 -5.10 -11.40 4.23
C ALA A 787 -5.43 -12.51 3.22
N ASP A 788 -6.69 -12.91 3.12
CA ASP A 788 -7.13 -13.90 2.12
C ASP A 788 -7.20 -13.30 0.72
N THR A 789 -6.38 -13.83 -0.19
CA THR A 789 -6.27 -13.29 -1.56
C THR A 789 -7.58 -13.36 -2.33
N SER A 790 -8.37 -14.43 -2.15
CA SER A 790 -9.66 -14.59 -2.82
C SER A 790 -10.70 -13.61 -2.29
N MET A 791 -10.70 -13.36 -0.97
CA MET A 791 -11.56 -12.35 -0.34
C MET A 791 -11.18 -10.94 -0.77
N MET A 792 -9.88 -10.60 -0.80
CA MET A 792 -9.39 -9.29 -1.22
C MET A 792 -9.76 -8.99 -2.68
N ARG A 793 -9.49 -9.92 -3.61
CA ARG A 793 -9.87 -9.78 -5.03
C ARG A 793 -11.40 -9.78 -5.20
N GLY A 794 -12.13 -10.54 -4.38
CA GLY A 794 -13.59 -10.51 -4.31
C GLY A 794 -14.17 -9.14 -3.95
N ARG A 795 -13.48 -8.39 -3.07
CA ARG A 795 -13.79 -6.98 -2.73
C ARG A 795 -13.26 -5.97 -3.76
N GLY A 796 -12.69 -6.43 -4.87
CA GLY A 796 -12.15 -5.56 -5.92
C GLY A 796 -10.86 -4.84 -5.54
N ILE A 797 -10.10 -5.38 -4.59
CA ILE A 797 -8.83 -4.79 -4.15
C ILE A 797 -7.69 -5.33 -5.03
N HIS A 798 -6.81 -4.43 -5.48
CA HIS A 798 -5.58 -4.77 -6.22
C HIS A 798 -4.49 -5.30 -5.28
N ASP A 799 -3.64 -6.22 -5.76
CA ASP A 799 -2.62 -6.92 -4.95
C ASP A 799 -1.70 -5.96 -4.18
N SER A 800 -1.25 -4.87 -4.83
CA SER A 800 -0.42 -3.83 -4.21
C SER A 800 -1.10 -3.04 -3.07
N LYS A 801 -2.42 -3.21 -2.88
CA LYS A 801 -3.23 -2.52 -1.87
C LYS A 801 -3.87 -3.47 -0.87
N PHE A 802 -3.46 -4.73 -0.81
CA PHE A 802 -3.95 -5.69 0.18
C PHE A 802 -3.62 -5.27 1.60
N SER A 803 -2.39 -4.77 1.81
CA SER A 803 -1.95 -4.25 3.10
C SER A 803 -2.44 -2.82 3.28
N ARG A 804 -3.39 -2.61 4.18
CA ARG A 804 -4.15 -1.36 4.36
C ARG A 804 -4.36 -1.02 5.85
N PRO A 805 -3.29 -0.68 6.58
CA PRO A 805 -3.39 -0.43 8.01
C PRO A 805 -4.34 0.73 8.32
N ASN A 806 -5.10 0.60 9.41
CA ASN A 806 -6.13 1.56 9.86
C ASN A 806 -7.31 1.77 8.88
N ASP A 807 -7.35 1.08 7.74
CA ASP A 807 -8.47 1.14 6.79
C ASP A 807 -9.65 0.31 7.31
N ARG A 808 -10.88 0.81 7.10
CA ARG A 808 -12.12 0.10 7.45
C ARG A 808 -12.22 -1.30 6.86
N ARG A 809 -11.61 -1.54 5.69
CA ARG A 809 -11.66 -2.82 4.96
C ARG A 809 -10.44 -3.70 5.17
N ARG A 810 -9.60 -3.45 6.19
CA ARG A 810 -8.43 -4.29 6.53
C ARG A 810 -8.86 -5.72 6.91
N LEU A 811 -8.15 -6.73 6.43
CA LEU A 811 -8.52 -8.15 6.58
C LEU A 811 -7.36 -9.06 7.01
N GLY A 812 -6.28 -8.49 7.54
CA GLY A 812 -5.08 -9.23 7.91
C GLY A 812 -3.83 -8.67 7.25
N PHE A 813 -2.68 -9.12 7.73
CA PHE A 813 -1.40 -8.64 7.19
C PHE A 813 -1.02 -9.35 5.89
N VAL A 814 -0.21 -8.68 5.07
CA VAL A 814 0.48 -9.29 3.93
C VAL A 814 1.87 -9.71 4.38
N GLU A 815 2.20 -11.00 4.27
CA GLU A 815 3.51 -11.51 4.69
C GLU A 815 4.61 -11.00 3.73
N ALA A 816 5.78 -10.69 4.29
CA ALA A 816 6.94 -10.22 3.55
C ALA A 816 8.21 -10.97 3.98
N GLN A 817 9.24 -10.87 3.14
CA GLN A 817 10.59 -11.35 3.43
C GLN A 817 11.61 -10.21 3.37
N GLY A 818 12.73 -10.41 4.04
CA GLY A 818 13.85 -9.48 4.06
C GLY A 818 14.26 -9.12 5.48
N GLY A 819 15.08 -8.09 5.59
CA GLY A 819 15.58 -7.63 6.87
C GLY A 819 16.51 -6.44 6.74
N GLY A 820 17.02 -5.98 7.87
CA GLY A 820 17.86 -4.81 7.90
C GLY A 820 18.73 -4.76 9.14
N THR A 821 19.72 -3.89 9.06
CA THR A 821 20.73 -3.69 10.08
C THR A 821 20.90 -2.20 10.33
N ILE A 822 21.02 -1.83 11.60
CA ILE A 822 21.43 -0.51 12.03
C ILE A 822 22.71 -0.61 12.86
N LEU A 823 23.57 0.40 12.75
CA LEU A 823 24.81 0.51 13.48
C LEU A 823 24.60 1.48 14.63
N LEU A 824 24.57 0.95 15.85
CA LEU A 824 24.50 1.74 17.08
C LEU A 824 25.91 2.03 17.55
N ALA A 825 26.21 3.28 17.91
CA ALA A 825 27.50 3.64 18.47
C ALA A 825 27.33 4.54 19.70
N ARG A 826 28.34 4.54 20.56
CA ARG A 826 28.48 5.55 21.61
C ARG A 826 28.76 6.91 20.96
N GLY A 827 28.15 7.99 21.46
CA GLY A 827 28.21 9.32 20.83
C GLY A 827 29.63 9.90 20.76
N ASP A 828 30.46 9.64 21.76
CA ASP A 828 31.88 10.02 21.76
C ASP A 828 32.70 9.27 20.68
N LEU A 829 32.40 8.00 20.42
CA LEU A 829 33.01 7.24 19.32
C LEU A 829 32.60 7.83 17.97
N ALA A 830 31.32 8.14 17.80
CA ALA A 830 30.80 8.79 16.60
C ALA A 830 31.48 10.15 16.36
N LEU A 831 31.63 10.97 17.40
CA LEU A 831 32.38 12.23 17.35
C LEU A 831 33.85 12.01 16.98
N LYS A 832 34.52 11.10 17.69
CA LYS A 832 35.96 10.83 17.53
C LYS A 832 36.28 10.35 16.13
N MET A 833 35.46 9.47 15.58
CA MET A 833 35.61 8.97 14.22
C MET A 833 35.14 10.02 13.20
N GLY A 834 34.18 10.89 13.52
CA GLY A 834 33.49 11.76 12.56
C GLY A 834 32.49 10.97 11.73
N LEU A 835 31.76 10.05 12.36
CA LEU A 835 30.70 9.27 11.72
C LEU A 835 29.45 10.12 11.56
N PRO A 836 28.66 9.92 10.48
CA PRO A 836 27.34 10.54 10.41
C PRO A 836 26.47 10.02 11.55
N VAL A 837 25.62 10.89 12.10
CA VAL A 837 24.58 10.52 13.08
C VAL A 837 23.24 10.67 12.40
N LEU A 838 22.53 9.54 12.22
CA LEU A 838 21.22 9.46 11.58
C LEU A 838 20.08 9.81 12.54
N ALA A 839 20.22 9.40 13.81
CA ALA A 839 19.33 9.76 14.91
C ALA A 839 19.99 9.46 16.27
N VAL A 840 19.46 10.06 17.33
CA VAL A 840 19.79 9.72 18.72
C VAL A 840 18.73 8.76 19.26
N VAL A 841 19.15 7.62 19.82
CA VAL A 841 18.24 6.68 20.49
C VAL A 841 18.04 7.14 21.92
N ALA A 842 16.98 7.90 22.16
CA ALA A 842 16.68 8.42 23.50
C ALA A 842 16.22 7.29 24.44
N TYR A 843 15.40 6.37 23.91
CA TYR A 843 14.78 5.29 24.65
C TYR A 843 14.58 4.07 23.75
N ALA A 844 14.77 2.87 24.30
CA ALA A 844 14.43 1.59 23.67
C ALA A 844 14.05 0.61 24.79
N GLN A 845 12.91 -0.07 24.66
CA GLN A 845 12.43 -0.99 25.67
C GLN A 845 11.46 -2.02 25.08
N SER A 846 11.54 -3.25 25.57
CA SER A 846 10.52 -4.29 25.36
C SER A 846 9.62 -4.49 26.58
N PHE A 847 8.41 -4.95 26.32
CA PHE A 847 7.34 -5.13 27.31
C PHE A 847 6.56 -6.40 27.04
N ALA A 848 6.01 -6.97 28.11
CA ALA A 848 4.97 -7.98 28.05
C ALA A 848 3.65 -7.42 28.59
N ASP A 849 2.54 -8.12 28.32
CA ASP A 849 1.19 -7.59 28.61
C ASP A 849 0.58 -8.16 29.89
N GLY A 850 0.69 -9.48 30.11
CA GLY A 850 0.14 -10.15 31.30
C GLY A 850 -0.74 -11.36 30.97
N VAL A 851 -1.46 -11.85 31.98
CA VAL A 851 -2.21 -13.12 31.91
C VAL A 851 -3.57 -12.95 31.23
N HIS A 852 -3.78 -13.63 30.10
CA HIS A 852 -5.11 -13.90 29.53
C HIS A 852 -5.13 -15.20 28.71
N THR A 853 -6.32 -15.76 28.47
CA THR A 853 -6.50 -17.01 27.70
C THR A 853 -6.81 -16.76 26.23
N SER A 854 -7.38 -15.57 25.91
CA SER A 854 -7.77 -15.22 24.54
C SER A 854 -6.52 -15.01 23.69
N ILE A 855 -6.30 -15.87 22.68
CA ILE A 855 -5.21 -15.75 21.71
C ILE A 855 -5.28 -14.44 20.89
N PRO A 856 -6.45 -13.98 20.41
CA PRO A 856 -6.51 -12.76 19.59
C PRO A 856 -6.50 -11.46 20.40
N ALA A 857 -6.53 -11.50 21.74
CA ALA A 857 -6.52 -10.28 22.54
C ALA A 857 -5.15 -9.60 22.41
N PRO A 858 -5.07 -8.41 21.80
CA PRO A 858 -3.81 -7.72 21.60
C PRO A 858 -3.31 -7.13 22.93
N GLY A 859 -2.00 -6.92 22.99
CA GLY A 859 -1.28 -6.42 24.16
C GLY A 859 -1.29 -4.91 24.32
N ILE A 860 -1.32 -4.41 25.56
CA ILE A 860 -1.18 -2.98 25.89
C ILE A 860 0.01 -2.68 26.83
N GLY A 861 0.89 -3.65 27.08
CA GLY A 861 1.96 -3.56 28.08
C GLY A 861 2.98 -2.46 27.83
N ALA A 862 3.19 -2.07 26.56
CA ALA A 862 4.09 -0.98 26.19
C ALA A 862 3.67 0.40 26.74
N LEU A 863 2.43 0.55 27.23
CA LEU A 863 1.99 1.73 28.00
C LEU A 863 2.83 1.96 29.27
N GLY A 864 3.49 0.91 29.77
CA GLY A 864 4.44 1.00 30.89
C GLY A 864 5.54 2.05 30.70
N ALA A 865 5.90 2.39 29.46
CA ALA A 865 6.86 3.44 29.14
C ALA A 865 6.45 4.83 29.65
N GLY A 866 5.14 5.12 29.67
CA GLY A 866 4.55 6.38 30.14
C GLY A 866 4.22 6.42 31.63
N ARG A 867 4.49 5.33 32.37
CA ARG A 867 4.15 5.24 33.79
C ARG A 867 4.92 6.30 34.59
N GLY A 868 4.17 7.21 35.24
CA GLY A 868 4.73 8.33 36.01
C GLY A 868 4.63 9.68 35.31
N GLY A 869 4.04 9.74 34.12
CA GLY A 869 3.86 10.98 33.35
C GLY A 869 5.19 11.68 33.08
N ARG A 870 5.38 12.89 33.61
CA ARG A 870 6.66 13.63 33.48
C ARG A 870 7.85 12.92 34.13
N ASP A 871 7.60 12.08 35.14
CA ASP A 871 8.65 11.27 35.80
C ASP A 871 8.87 9.91 35.12
N SER A 872 8.08 9.58 34.10
CA SER A 872 8.26 8.35 33.33
C SER A 872 9.65 8.28 32.70
N VAL A 873 10.12 7.05 32.44
CA VAL A 873 11.45 6.86 31.83
C VAL A 873 11.50 7.45 30.43
N LEU A 874 10.41 7.33 29.67
CA LEU A 874 10.29 7.93 28.35
C LEU A 874 10.38 9.46 28.41
N ALA A 875 9.54 10.12 29.23
CA ALA A 875 9.55 11.58 29.36
C ALA A 875 10.91 12.11 29.81
N ARG A 876 11.53 11.48 30.83
CA ARG A 876 12.86 11.91 31.31
C ARG A 876 13.96 11.71 30.28
N SER A 877 13.90 10.64 29.49
CA SER A 877 14.89 10.38 28.44
C SER A 877 14.80 11.42 27.31
N LEU A 878 13.59 11.83 26.94
CA LEU A 878 13.35 12.92 25.99
C LEU A 878 13.76 14.29 26.57
N ALA A 879 13.39 14.57 27.82
CA ALA A 879 13.68 15.84 28.48
C ALA A 879 15.18 16.11 28.64
N LYS A 880 16.01 15.08 28.83
CA LYS A 880 17.48 15.19 28.82
C LYS A 880 18.03 15.77 27.51
N LEU A 881 17.32 15.57 26.41
CA LEU A 881 17.67 16.07 25.09
C LEU A 881 16.93 17.37 24.75
N GLY A 882 16.20 17.98 25.70
CA GLY A 882 15.39 19.17 25.46
C GLY A 882 14.10 18.92 24.67
N VAL A 883 13.59 17.68 24.69
CA VAL A 883 12.39 17.26 23.96
C VAL A 883 11.23 17.04 24.94
N GLY A 884 10.10 17.71 24.70
CA GLY A 884 8.85 17.52 25.44
C GLY A 884 7.89 16.51 24.79
N ALA A 885 6.74 16.27 25.42
CA ALA A 885 5.71 15.37 24.89
C ALA A 885 5.12 15.86 23.53
N ASP A 886 4.99 17.17 23.35
CA ASP A 886 4.48 17.79 22.12
C ASP A 886 5.50 17.79 20.97
N ASP A 887 6.78 17.60 21.26
CA ASP A 887 7.84 17.56 20.26
C ASP A 887 7.94 16.18 19.55
N ILE A 888 7.23 15.17 20.07
CA ILE A 888 7.03 13.87 19.40
C ILE A 888 6.04 14.10 18.26
N ALA A 889 6.51 14.24 17.03
CA ALA A 889 5.64 14.57 15.91
C ALA A 889 5.10 13.34 15.18
N VAL A 890 5.87 12.25 15.16
CA VAL A 890 5.61 11.10 14.28
C VAL A 890 5.56 9.80 15.08
N ILE A 891 4.57 8.96 14.79
CA ILE A 891 4.48 7.60 15.28
C ILE A 891 4.56 6.65 14.08
N SER A 892 5.66 5.91 14.00
CA SER A 892 5.78 4.74 13.12
C SER A 892 5.16 3.54 13.83
N LYS A 893 3.89 3.31 13.56
CA LYS A 893 3.10 2.23 14.17
C LYS A 893 3.46 0.88 13.58
N HIS A 894 3.26 -0.18 14.36
CA HIS A 894 3.32 -1.55 13.90
C HIS A 894 2.31 -1.82 12.81
N ASP A 895 1.07 -1.34 12.91
CA ASP A 895 0.14 -1.21 11.76
C ASP A 895 0.11 -2.44 10.84
N THR A 896 -0.29 -3.57 11.40
CA THR A 896 -0.27 -4.86 10.69
C THR A 896 -1.40 -5.01 9.68
N SER A 897 -2.32 -4.05 9.54
CA SER A 897 -3.51 -4.21 8.70
C SER A 897 -4.42 -5.35 9.19
N THR A 898 -4.33 -5.69 10.49
CA THR A 898 -5.22 -6.67 11.14
C THR A 898 -6.30 -5.94 11.94
N LEU A 899 -7.47 -6.57 12.04
CA LEU A 899 -8.59 -6.01 12.79
C LEU A 899 -8.29 -5.84 14.28
N ALA A 900 -7.43 -6.69 14.86
CA ALA A 900 -7.08 -6.67 16.27
C ALA A 900 -5.99 -5.63 16.61
N ASN A 901 -4.89 -5.59 15.84
CA ASN A 901 -3.72 -4.78 16.19
C ASN A 901 -3.98 -3.28 16.05
N ASP A 902 -4.50 -2.85 14.90
CA ASP A 902 -4.51 -1.44 14.50
C ASP A 902 -5.28 -0.55 15.50
N PRO A 903 -6.52 -0.87 15.91
CA PRO A 903 -7.24 -0.11 16.95
C PRO A 903 -6.57 -0.21 18.32
N ASN A 904 -6.08 -1.38 18.73
CA ASN A 904 -5.40 -1.56 20.02
C ASN A 904 -4.12 -0.72 20.12
N GLU A 905 -3.31 -0.71 19.07
CA GLU A 905 -2.08 0.08 19.03
C GLU A 905 -2.40 1.58 18.97
N THR A 906 -3.50 1.97 18.33
CA THR A 906 -3.97 3.36 18.32
C THR A 906 -4.35 3.79 19.73
N GLU A 907 -5.15 2.98 20.43
CA GLU A 907 -5.51 3.22 21.84
C GLU A 907 -4.27 3.28 22.76
N LEU A 908 -3.30 2.39 22.55
CA LEU A 908 -2.05 2.37 23.32
C LEU A 908 -1.32 3.71 23.23
N HIS A 909 -1.17 4.23 22.02
CA HIS A 909 -0.44 5.47 21.76
C HIS A 909 -1.22 6.71 22.17
N GLU A 910 -2.55 6.70 22.04
CA GLU A 910 -3.43 7.75 22.56
C GLU A 910 -3.28 7.86 24.09
N ARG A 911 -3.40 6.74 24.81
CA ARG A 911 -3.20 6.68 26.26
C ARG A 911 -1.78 7.05 26.67
N LEU A 912 -0.78 6.71 25.87
CA LEU A 912 0.61 7.09 26.12
C LEU A 912 0.80 8.61 26.01
N ALA A 913 0.25 9.22 24.96
CA ALA A 913 0.27 10.67 24.78
C ALA A 913 -0.40 11.40 25.96
N ASP A 914 -1.61 10.95 26.34
CA ASP A 914 -2.34 11.48 27.50
C ASP A 914 -1.53 11.37 28.79
N ALA A 915 -0.95 10.19 29.05
CA ALA A 915 -0.16 9.94 30.26
C ALA A 915 1.08 10.84 30.34
N LEU A 916 1.73 11.12 29.20
CA LEU A 916 2.88 12.03 29.12
C LEU A 916 2.50 13.51 29.31
N GLY A 917 1.21 13.84 29.28
CA GLY A 917 0.70 15.20 29.35
C GLY A 917 0.87 15.95 28.03
N ARG A 918 0.61 15.26 26.91
CA ARG A 918 0.48 15.88 25.59
C ARG A 918 -0.56 17.01 25.64
N SER A 919 -0.30 18.11 24.94
CA SER A 919 -1.28 19.18 24.82
C SER A 919 -2.46 18.75 23.95
N GLU A 920 -3.66 19.12 24.39
CA GLU A 920 -4.90 18.80 23.67
C GLU A 920 -4.84 19.31 22.23
N GLY A 921 -5.15 18.42 21.29
CA GLY A 921 -5.14 18.74 19.85
C GLY A 921 -3.75 18.83 19.19
N ALA A 922 -2.66 18.56 19.90
CA ALA A 922 -1.33 18.50 19.27
C ALA A 922 -1.20 17.23 18.41
N PRO A 923 -1.04 17.34 17.08
CA PRO A 923 -1.16 16.21 16.17
C PRO A 923 0.02 15.23 16.22
N LEU A 924 -0.29 13.94 16.19
CA LEU A 924 0.64 12.82 15.96
C LEU A 924 0.44 12.29 14.55
N PHE A 925 1.45 12.48 13.71
CA PHE A 925 1.46 11.96 12.35
C PHE A 925 1.74 10.46 12.35
N VAL A 926 0.80 9.69 11.84
CA VAL A 926 0.93 8.23 11.75
C VAL A 926 1.59 7.84 10.43
N VAL A 927 2.60 6.97 10.50
CA VAL A 927 3.22 6.34 9.34
C VAL A 927 3.06 4.83 9.42
N SER A 928 2.50 4.25 8.35
CA SER A 928 2.10 2.84 8.27
C SER A 928 2.88 2.09 7.17
N GLN A 929 4.20 2.03 7.29
CA GLN A 929 5.09 1.52 6.22
C GLN A 929 4.76 0.10 5.71
N LYS A 930 4.08 -0.74 6.52
CA LYS A 930 3.67 -2.08 6.12
C LYS A 930 2.66 -2.08 4.97
N SER A 931 1.98 -0.98 4.68
CA SER A 931 1.16 -0.86 3.47
C SER A 931 2.00 -0.99 2.21
N LEU A 932 3.25 -0.50 2.24
CA LEU A 932 4.21 -0.58 1.16
C LEU A 932 5.00 -1.89 1.22
N THR A 933 5.69 -2.14 2.34
CA THR A 933 6.70 -3.20 2.42
C THR A 933 6.13 -4.58 2.78
N GLY A 934 4.84 -4.67 3.12
CA GLY A 934 4.30 -5.84 3.81
C GLY A 934 4.95 -6.05 5.19
N HIS A 935 4.68 -7.20 5.81
CA HIS A 935 5.13 -7.52 7.16
C HIS A 935 6.24 -8.59 7.18
N ALA A 936 7.49 -8.16 7.34
CA ALA A 936 8.67 -9.04 7.36
C ALA A 936 9.02 -9.59 8.76
N LYS A 937 8.01 -9.90 9.58
CA LYS A 937 8.16 -10.53 10.92
C LYS A 937 9.31 -9.89 11.73
N GLY A 938 10.42 -10.59 11.95
CA GLY A 938 11.58 -10.12 12.70
C GLY A 938 12.28 -8.89 12.11
N GLY A 939 12.20 -8.66 10.80
CA GLY A 939 12.71 -7.47 10.11
C GLY A 939 11.78 -6.26 10.12
N ALA A 940 10.59 -6.34 10.73
CA ALA A 940 9.59 -5.28 10.63
C ALA A 940 10.04 -3.95 11.25
N ALA A 941 10.58 -3.98 12.48
CA ALA A 941 10.93 -2.74 13.18
C ALA A 941 12.19 -2.06 12.62
N VAL A 942 13.07 -2.79 11.93
CA VAL A 942 14.25 -2.15 11.33
C VAL A 942 13.89 -1.34 10.09
N PHE A 943 12.93 -1.80 9.28
CA PHE A 943 12.38 -0.98 8.19
C PHE A 943 11.76 0.32 8.74
N GLN A 944 10.99 0.21 9.83
CA GLN A 944 10.37 1.36 10.50
C GLN A 944 11.41 2.33 11.05
N MET A 945 12.48 1.82 11.68
CA MET A 945 13.57 2.66 12.20
C MET A 945 14.34 3.35 11.08
N MET A 946 14.59 2.67 9.96
CA MET A 946 15.20 3.28 8.78
C MET A 946 14.31 4.38 8.21
N GLY A 947 13.01 4.10 8.04
CA GLY A 947 12.01 5.09 7.64
C GLY A 947 11.99 6.29 8.57
N LEU A 948 11.99 6.08 9.90
CA LEU A 948 11.96 7.17 10.87
C LEU A 948 13.26 8.01 10.87
N CYS A 949 14.43 7.40 10.68
CA CYS A 949 15.67 8.15 10.49
C CYS A 949 15.61 9.04 9.24
N GLN A 950 15.06 8.53 8.14
CA GLN A 950 14.89 9.28 6.89
C GLN A 950 13.86 10.41 7.04
N ILE A 951 12.75 10.17 7.74
CA ILE A 951 11.74 11.17 8.10
C ILE A 951 12.36 12.33 8.89
N LEU A 952 13.14 12.02 9.93
CA LEU A 952 13.79 13.05 10.76
C LEU A 952 14.79 13.87 9.94
N ARG A 953 15.55 13.24 9.05
CA ARG A 953 16.52 13.91 8.18
C ARG A 953 15.87 14.82 7.13
N ASP A 954 14.81 14.34 6.48
CA ASP A 954 14.25 14.98 5.28
C ASP A 954 13.02 15.85 5.58
N GLY A 955 12.47 15.77 6.79
CA GLY A 955 11.30 16.55 7.17
C GLY A 955 10.07 16.23 6.33
N VAL A 956 9.96 14.98 5.85
CA VAL A 956 8.81 14.48 5.08
C VAL A 956 8.05 13.46 5.92
N ILE A 957 6.71 13.44 5.79
CA ILE A 957 5.86 12.39 6.34
C ILE A 957 5.36 11.53 5.17
N PRO A 958 5.79 10.26 5.07
CA PRO A 958 5.30 9.37 4.04
C PRO A 958 3.81 9.05 4.22
N PRO A 959 3.06 8.90 3.11
CA PRO A 959 1.65 8.58 3.13
C PRO A 959 1.38 7.09 3.36
N ASN A 960 0.16 6.78 3.80
CA ASN A 960 -0.44 5.47 3.62
C ASN A 960 -1.31 5.46 2.34
N ARG A 961 -0.73 5.10 1.19
CA ARG A 961 -1.42 5.12 -0.12
C ARG A 961 -2.50 4.05 -0.30
N SER A 962 -2.53 3.04 0.58
CA SER A 962 -3.56 1.99 0.57
C SER A 962 -4.76 2.30 1.48
N LEU A 963 -4.75 3.45 2.15
CA LEU A 963 -5.84 3.93 3.01
C LEU A 963 -6.92 4.63 2.16
N ASP A 964 -8.08 4.01 2.03
CA ASP A 964 -9.23 4.60 1.37
C ASP A 964 -10.11 5.35 2.37
N CYS A 965 -10.52 4.67 3.43
CA CYS A 965 -11.38 5.18 4.50
C CYS A 965 -10.82 4.76 5.86
N VAL A 966 -10.53 5.73 6.73
CA VAL A 966 -10.12 5.44 8.10
C VAL A 966 -11.28 4.77 8.82
N ASP A 967 -10.97 3.75 9.62
CA ASP A 967 -11.97 3.04 10.40
C ASP A 967 -12.60 3.94 11.47
N ASP A 968 -13.93 3.89 11.60
CA ASP A 968 -14.71 4.73 12.50
C ASP A 968 -14.38 4.49 13.98
N ASP A 969 -13.96 3.26 14.33
CA ASP A 969 -13.52 2.92 15.69
C ASP A 969 -12.31 3.79 16.14
N LEU A 970 -11.54 4.31 15.18
CA LEU A 970 -10.36 5.15 15.43
C LEU A 970 -10.71 6.62 15.65
N ALA A 971 -11.96 7.05 15.39
CA ALA A 971 -12.41 8.44 15.54
C ALA A 971 -12.23 8.97 16.98
N SER A 972 -12.29 8.05 17.96
CA SER A 972 -12.14 8.31 19.39
C SER A 972 -10.75 8.83 19.80
N SER A 973 -9.72 8.63 18.97
CA SER A 973 -8.35 9.08 19.26
C SER A 973 -8.21 10.56 18.91
N ALA A 974 -7.93 11.41 19.90
CA ALA A 974 -7.96 12.87 19.75
C ALA A 974 -6.68 13.43 19.10
N HIS A 975 -5.56 12.72 19.23
CA HIS A 975 -4.24 13.26 18.80
C HIS A 975 -3.84 12.86 17.39
N PHE A 976 -4.48 11.86 16.78
CA PHE A 976 -3.94 11.21 15.59
C PHE A 976 -4.33 11.93 14.30
N VAL A 977 -3.38 11.93 13.35
CA VAL A 977 -3.57 12.33 11.96
C VAL A 977 -3.08 11.20 11.05
N TRP A 978 -4.02 10.59 10.32
CA TRP A 978 -3.72 9.56 9.32
C TRP A 978 -3.47 10.21 7.97
N VAL A 979 -2.23 10.12 7.52
CA VAL A 979 -1.74 10.81 6.33
C VAL A 979 -1.91 9.92 5.10
N ARG A 980 -2.61 10.41 4.08
CA ARG A 980 -2.85 9.72 2.80
C ARG A 980 -1.99 10.24 1.67
N GLU A 981 -1.46 11.44 1.81
CA GLU A 981 -0.59 12.09 0.83
C GLU A 981 0.69 12.61 1.50
N THR A 982 1.79 12.60 0.76
CA THR A 982 3.10 13.00 1.28
C THR A 982 3.09 14.43 1.82
N LEU A 983 3.38 14.61 3.10
CA LEU A 983 3.54 15.94 3.70
C LEU A 983 5.01 16.34 3.67
N ARG A 984 5.35 17.34 2.84
CA ARG A 984 6.71 17.91 2.79
C ARG A 984 6.81 19.09 3.75
N LEU A 985 7.16 18.81 5.00
CA LEU A 985 7.14 19.79 6.08
C LEU A 985 8.33 20.76 6.02
N GLY A 986 9.52 20.26 5.67
CA GLY A 986 10.74 21.05 5.51
C GLY A 986 10.97 22.03 6.66
N GLY A 987 11.37 23.26 6.33
CA GLY A 987 11.52 24.34 7.32
C GLY A 987 10.21 24.94 7.85
N LYS A 988 9.05 24.60 7.26
CA LYS A 988 7.75 25.13 7.69
C LYS A 988 7.26 24.44 8.98
N PHE A 989 7.62 23.18 9.19
CA PHE A 989 7.36 22.45 10.43
C PHE A 989 8.52 21.45 10.68
N PRO A 990 9.59 21.87 11.36
CA PRO A 990 10.73 21.00 11.58
C PRO A 990 10.40 19.91 12.62
N LEU A 991 10.80 18.67 12.32
CA LEU A 991 10.53 17.50 13.15
C LEU A 991 11.64 17.27 14.17
N LYS A 992 11.28 17.00 15.44
CA LYS A 992 12.26 16.77 16.52
C LYS A 992 12.38 15.32 16.95
N ALA A 993 11.27 14.61 17.10
CA ALA A 993 11.28 13.24 17.58
C ALA A 993 10.14 12.40 16.97
N GLY A 994 10.34 11.09 16.96
CA GLY A 994 9.28 10.13 16.66
C GLY A 994 9.45 8.83 17.43
N LEU A 995 8.38 8.04 17.45
CA LEU A 995 8.33 6.74 18.12
C LEU A 995 8.19 5.62 17.09
N VAL A 996 8.91 4.52 17.28
CA VAL A 996 8.66 3.24 16.61
C VAL A 996 8.02 2.30 17.61
N THR A 997 6.90 1.67 17.22
CA THR A 997 6.34 0.54 17.96
C THR A 997 6.27 -0.72 17.11
N SER A 998 6.52 -1.84 17.77
CA SER A 998 6.35 -3.16 17.19
C SER A 998 5.70 -4.12 18.19
N LEU A 999 4.68 -4.86 17.75
CA LEU A 999 3.90 -5.78 18.58
C LEU A 999 4.02 -7.19 18.01
N GLY A 1000 4.80 -8.03 18.69
CA GLY A 1000 5.07 -9.42 18.36
C GLY A 1000 4.12 -10.41 19.04
N PHE A 1001 3.95 -11.56 18.39
CA PHE A 1001 3.24 -12.70 18.97
C PHE A 1001 3.79 -13.09 20.35
N GLY A 1002 2.89 -13.56 21.22
CA GLY A 1002 3.28 -14.03 22.55
C GLY A 1002 3.62 -12.90 23.52
N HIS A 1003 2.90 -11.76 23.42
CA HIS A 1003 3.03 -10.62 24.32
C HIS A 1003 4.41 -9.95 24.27
N VAL A 1004 4.96 -9.71 23.08
CA VAL A 1004 6.24 -9.01 22.95
C VAL A 1004 6.01 -7.65 22.31
N SER A 1005 5.94 -6.60 23.10
CA SER A 1005 5.83 -5.23 22.61
C SER A 1005 7.18 -4.54 22.67
N GLY A 1006 7.55 -3.74 21.67
CA GLY A 1006 8.76 -2.92 21.66
C GLY A 1006 8.43 -1.45 21.38
N LEU A 1007 9.06 -0.53 22.12
CA LEU A 1007 8.94 0.91 21.92
C LEU A 1007 10.34 1.55 21.84
N ILE A 1008 10.59 2.32 20.78
CA ILE A 1008 11.84 3.04 20.57
C ILE A 1008 11.54 4.52 20.30
N ALA A 1009 12.21 5.42 21.01
CA ALA A 1009 12.15 6.85 20.76
C ALA A 1009 13.42 7.33 20.04
N LEU A 1010 13.24 7.84 18.82
CA LEU A 1010 14.31 8.43 18.02
C LEU A 1010 14.18 9.95 18.03
N VAL A 1011 15.30 10.62 18.27
CA VAL A 1011 15.41 12.08 18.30
C VAL A 1011 16.34 12.55 17.18
N HIS A 1012 16.02 13.71 16.60
CA HIS A 1012 16.74 14.32 15.51
C HIS A 1012 18.25 14.49 15.83
N PRO A 1013 19.18 14.27 14.87
CA PRO A 1013 20.64 14.38 15.07
C PRO A 1013 21.13 15.70 15.64
N GLN A 1014 20.37 16.78 15.43
CA GLN A 1014 20.69 18.10 15.97
C GLN A 1014 20.81 18.10 17.49
N ALA A 1015 20.11 17.22 18.21
CA ALA A 1015 20.28 17.04 19.65
C ALA A 1015 21.72 16.63 20.00
N PHE A 1016 22.30 15.67 19.26
CA PHE A 1016 23.70 15.27 19.44
C PHE A 1016 24.66 16.43 19.11
N ILE A 1017 24.43 17.16 18.01
CA ILE A 1017 25.26 18.31 17.64
C ILE A 1017 25.22 19.38 18.75
N ALA A 1018 24.05 19.62 19.35
CA ALA A 1018 23.86 20.56 20.45
C ALA A 1018 24.55 20.15 21.76
N SER A 1019 25.03 18.90 21.89
CA SER A 1019 25.84 18.46 23.05
C SER A 1019 27.32 18.84 22.96
N LEU A 1020 27.79 19.18 21.75
CA LEU A 1020 29.19 19.48 21.48
C LEU A 1020 29.50 20.96 21.70
N ASP A 1021 30.76 21.34 21.91
CA ASP A 1021 31.13 22.75 21.85
C ASP A 1021 31.16 23.30 20.41
N ALA A 1022 31.13 24.62 20.23
CA ALA A 1022 31.04 25.23 18.90
C ALA A 1022 32.20 24.84 17.94
N ALA A 1023 33.41 24.61 18.46
CA ALA A 1023 34.55 24.21 17.64
C ALA A 1023 34.44 22.73 17.23
N GLN A 1024 34.06 21.87 18.17
CA GLN A 1024 33.78 20.46 17.92
C GLN A 1024 32.63 20.28 16.92
N ARG A 1025 31.53 21.05 17.03
CA ARG A 1025 30.39 21.02 16.09
C ARG A 1025 30.85 21.24 14.66
N ALA A 1026 31.60 22.32 14.42
CA ALA A 1026 32.07 22.69 13.09
C ALA A 1026 33.07 21.67 12.51
N ASP A 1027 33.91 21.07 13.35
CA ASP A 1027 34.83 20.00 12.91
C ASP A 1027 34.08 18.70 12.59
N TYR A 1028 33.18 18.29 13.48
CA TYR A 1028 32.35 17.11 13.33
C TYR A 1028 31.53 17.14 12.03
N GLN A 1029 30.79 18.24 11.79
CA GLN A 1029 29.95 18.39 10.59
C GLN A 1029 30.79 18.23 9.31
N ARG A 1030 31.94 18.91 9.23
CA ARG A 1030 32.85 18.81 8.08
C ARG A 1030 33.28 17.36 7.80
N ARG A 1031 33.60 16.60 8.85
CA ARG A 1031 34.07 15.22 8.74
C ARG A 1031 32.94 14.25 8.40
N ALA A 1032 31.77 14.42 9.02
CA ALA A 1032 30.58 13.63 8.75
C ALA A 1032 30.10 13.79 7.30
N ASP A 1033 30.03 15.03 6.80
CA ASP A 1033 29.62 15.33 5.43
C ASP A 1033 30.60 14.74 4.41
N ALA A 1034 31.91 14.84 4.67
CA ALA A 1034 32.94 14.25 3.83
C ALA A 1034 32.79 12.72 3.75
N ARG A 1035 32.45 12.06 4.86
CA ARG A 1035 32.21 10.60 4.88
C ARG A 1035 30.95 10.19 4.14
N LEU A 1036 29.84 10.88 4.32
CA LEU A 1036 28.61 10.58 3.60
C LEU A 1036 28.81 10.69 2.08
N LEU A 1037 29.53 11.71 1.63
CA LEU A 1037 29.88 11.86 0.21
C LEU A 1037 30.81 10.74 -0.27
N ALA A 1038 31.79 10.34 0.53
CA ALA A 1038 32.69 9.23 0.20
C ALA A 1038 31.93 7.89 0.10
N GLY A 1039 31.02 7.61 1.04
CA GLY A 1039 30.17 6.41 1.01
C GLY A 1039 29.29 6.34 -0.23
N ARG A 1040 28.60 7.44 -0.59
CA ARG A 1040 27.81 7.52 -1.83
C ARG A 1040 28.64 7.32 -3.09
N ARG A 1041 29.85 7.88 -3.13
CA ARG A 1041 30.79 7.67 -4.24
C ARG A 1041 31.25 6.22 -4.32
N ARG A 1042 31.50 5.56 -3.18
CA ARG A 1042 31.85 4.14 -3.13
C ARG A 1042 30.72 3.27 -3.69
N LEU A 1043 29.48 3.56 -3.29
CA LEU A 1043 28.30 2.84 -3.79
C LEU A 1043 28.16 3.01 -5.31
N ALA A 1044 28.17 4.26 -5.80
CA ALA A 1044 28.05 4.54 -7.23
C ALA A 1044 29.19 3.90 -8.05
N ALA A 1045 30.42 3.91 -7.52
CA ALA A 1045 31.55 3.25 -8.16
C ALA A 1045 31.38 1.72 -8.22
N ALA A 1046 30.89 1.09 -7.15
CA ALA A 1046 30.67 -0.36 -7.14
C ALA A 1046 29.54 -0.80 -8.09
N ILE A 1047 28.50 0.04 -8.24
CA ILE A 1047 27.44 -0.20 -9.24
C ILE A 1047 28.05 -0.08 -10.65
N ALA A 1048 28.80 0.99 -10.96
CA ALA A 1048 29.39 1.24 -12.27
C ALA A 1048 30.74 0.51 -12.52
N GLY A 1049 30.81 -0.80 -12.24
CA GLY A 1049 31.95 -1.66 -12.61
C GLY A 1049 33.22 -1.54 -11.76
N GLY A 1050 33.18 -0.74 -10.69
CA GLY A 1050 34.27 -0.64 -9.73
C GLY A 1050 34.38 -1.87 -8.82
N THR A 1051 35.25 -1.76 -7.81
CA THR A 1051 35.42 -2.82 -6.82
C THR A 1051 34.08 -3.17 -6.14
N PRO A 1052 33.74 -4.47 -5.97
CA PRO A 1052 32.50 -4.90 -5.34
C PRO A 1052 32.27 -4.32 -3.95
N MET A 1053 31.01 -4.27 -3.53
CA MET A 1053 30.63 -3.74 -2.22
C MET A 1053 31.08 -4.65 -1.08
N TYR A 1054 30.97 -5.96 -1.30
CA TYR A 1054 31.45 -6.97 -0.37
C TYR A 1054 32.75 -7.60 -0.88
N GLU A 1055 33.79 -7.52 -0.05
CA GLU A 1055 35.03 -8.26 -0.22
C GLU A 1055 35.30 -9.05 1.06
N ARG A 1056 35.38 -10.37 0.93
CA ARG A 1056 35.71 -11.24 2.06
C ARG A 1056 37.19 -11.06 2.42
N PRO A 1057 37.55 -10.78 3.68
CA PRO A 1057 38.94 -10.80 4.11
C PRO A 1057 39.56 -12.18 3.85
N ALA A 1058 40.77 -12.20 3.28
CA ALA A 1058 41.45 -13.46 2.96
C ALA A 1058 41.80 -14.25 4.23
N ASP A 1059 42.38 -13.56 5.23
CA ASP A 1059 42.83 -14.11 6.50
C ASP A 1059 42.51 -13.16 7.67
N ARG A 1060 42.84 -13.58 8.89
CA ARG A 1060 42.83 -12.69 10.05
C ARG A 1060 43.90 -11.61 9.88
N ARG A 1061 43.62 -10.41 10.41
CA ARG A 1061 44.45 -9.20 10.25
C ARG A 1061 45.70 -9.20 11.16
N PHE A 1062 46.56 -10.20 11.00
CA PHE A 1062 47.83 -10.37 11.73
C PHE A 1062 49.04 -10.39 10.77
N ASP A 1063 50.25 -10.22 11.30
CA ASP A 1063 51.47 -10.34 10.50
C ASP A 1063 51.67 -11.79 10.04
N HIS A 1064 51.87 -12.00 8.74
CA HIS A 1064 52.10 -13.32 8.15
C HIS A 1064 53.52 -13.86 8.38
N HIS A 1065 54.46 -13.04 8.88
CA HIS A 1065 55.82 -13.50 9.19
C HIS A 1065 55.94 -14.25 10.52
N GLN A 1066 54.93 -14.16 11.39
CA GLN A 1066 54.86 -14.89 12.66
C GLN A 1066 53.61 -15.77 12.71
N PRO A 1067 53.60 -16.85 13.52
CA PRO A 1067 52.39 -17.64 13.71
C PRO A 1067 51.24 -16.77 14.26
N GLU A 1068 50.02 -16.95 13.77
CA GLU A 1068 48.87 -16.13 14.19
C GLU A 1068 48.47 -16.35 15.65
N LYS A 1069 48.50 -17.59 16.14
CA LYS A 1069 48.00 -17.95 17.48
C LYS A 1069 48.65 -17.13 18.62
N PRO A 1070 49.99 -16.97 18.68
CA PRO A 1070 50.62 -16.08 19.66
C PRO A 1070 50.24 -14.61 19.50
N GLN A 1071 50.11 -14.11 18.26
CA GLN A 1071 49.74 -12.73 17.98
C GLN A 1071 48.30 -12.44 18.43
N GLU A 1072 47.38 -13.35 18.16
CA GLU A 1072 45.99 -13.26 18.60
C GLU A 1072 45.91 -13.19 20.13
N ALA A 1073 46.61 -14.08 20.85
CA ALA A 1073 46.64 -14.03 22.30
C ALA A 1073 47.22 -12.72 22.84
N ALA A 1074 48.29 -12.20 22.23
CA ALA A 1074 48.89 -10.92 22.62
C ALA A 1074 47.93 -9.75 22.37
N MET A 1075 47.30 -9.70 21.20
CA MET A 1075 46.30 -8.69 20.83
C MET A 1075 45.14 -8.68 21.83
N LEU A 1076 44.57 -9.85 22.13
CA LEU A 1076 43.41 -9.97 23.02
C LEU A 1076 43.68 -9.54 24.46
N LEU A 1077 44.91 -9.71 24.93
CA LEU A 1077 45.32 -9.30 26.28
C LEU A 1077 45.72 -7.83 26.35
N ASN A 1078 46.01 -7.18 25.22
CA ASN A 1078 46.44 -5.80 25.17
C ASN A 1078 45.24 -4.85 24.87
N PRO A 1079 44.76 -4.09 25.86
CA PRO A 1079 43.60 -3.21 25.67
C PRO A 1079 43.83 -2.07 24.66
N VAL A 1080 45.10 -1.73 24.36
CA VAL A 1080 45.45 -0.69 23.39
C VAL A 1080 45.74 -1.23 22.00
N ALA A 1081 45.69 -2.55 21.78
CA ALA A 1081 45.90 -3.11 20.45
C ALA A 1081 44.85 -2.58 19.47
N ARG A 1082 45.32 -2.06 18.32
CA ARG A 1082 44.49 -1.49 17.25
C ARG A 1082 45.03 -1.90 15.91
N LEU A 1083 44.20 -1.81 14.88
CA LEU A 1083 44.65 -2.05 13.52
C LEU A 1083 45.57 -0.91 13.06
N GLY A 1084 46.78 -1.22 12.58
CA GLY A 1084 47.71 -0.25 12.01
C GLY A 1084 47.46 0.03 10.52
N ASP A 1085 48.26 0.93 9.94
CA ASP A 1085 48.16 1.28 8.51
C ASP A 1085 48.49 0.11 7.57
N GLY A 1086 49.31 -0.85 8.03
CA GLY A 1086 49.62 -2.10 7.30
C GLY A 1086 48.55 -3.19 7.43
N GLU A 1087 47.35 -2.86 7.90
CA GLU A 1087 46.23 -3.78 8.16
C GLU A 1087 46.56 -4.97 9.08
N ALA A 1088 47.55 -4.83 9.95
CA ALA A 1088 47.87 -5.76 11.02
C ALA A 1088 47.66 -5.12 12.39
N PHE A 1089 47.22 -5.90 13.38
CA PHE A 1089 47.10 -5.41 14.77
C PHE A 1089 48.47 -5.05 15.35
N ILE A 1090 48.60 -3.82 15.85
CA ILE A 1090 49.80 -3.29 16.51
C ILE A 1090 49.46 -2.84 17.94
N GLY A 1091 50.45 -2.93 18.83
CA GLY A 1091 50.33 -2.50 20.22
C GLY A 1091 50.94 -3.49 21.18
#